data_AF-A0A7X2PRL4-F1
#
_entry.id   AF-A0A7X2PRL4-F1
#
_cell.length_a   1.000
_cell.length_b   1.000
_cell.length_c   1.000
_cell.angle_alpha   90.00
_cell.angle_beta   90.00
_cell.angle_gamma   90.00
#
_symmetry.space_group_name_H-M   'P 1'
#
loop_
_entity.id
_entity.type
_entity.pdbx_description
1 polymer ?
#
loop_
_entity_poly.entity_id
_entity_poly.type
_entity_poly.pdbx_seq_one_letter_code
_entity_poly.pdbx_strand_id
1 'polypeptide(L)'
;MRLGQFLAAGWMAASGIAFQNLGAQDPAKRAWELELKGEGAEARTQLQRAANANPNDPLALEAYAGFLDHHRDPAARAAYEKLRQLLNRNRASTSERAKIAQRLTELDLIAGDRLNAEKHLEEFHSLGGKGLNLPAQGAAAHPDFIEIPGPLRSFARMSAVSPDVGPEEVMASLSHNITLNGYSALRASESLEPTEYLKLIMRYLTQAREIEKLAGPNQILKIETCESTQTGDLLRILGYRMRGSCGGDVSLETVNPSRAFLTIDSGFPLSVLEAALRTNRPFTLDYHPARIPVMFGAGYWHPAGGKPVEFIDFFIGDPALCRLYSAMSALDPDTADQLHKDLPAAKAKVYAHVWDFFGSILELRDGKAVVPGGTRAEKMWTELLGVGPDKGTTFYERLVEKDDGWMASYFDSLARISGPVQAYLTEPERLKRFYTAMRGRVTSPGPARPVFRANTDLVLLTTRMRLDADGRPHLPGGIMVWKNLFASKNGAKMDPLLAKAAPGWKEPEQVLEAMFGLSRKMAENEPLKIFMALTDVERNRTKPLEANTIDLLVKEYRELGAQYSLFAEVPTLSDATITAYMEAARGISLIKDVPLRADAAGTLQALASFWQIFVRQHTIPPGSADATLAAMVQPFAKIQGQREIGQREIFDGGQKGVQALLTAARAPTSGSAQDHMMDLLAGTKPAGSARLSDAHQQMLQDMTKVFEAQRLVSLDTLFALADRLEAAAGGTKLDVPAANRLAGRITEIQLPRAALSTRERAEQSQGYYADRHVDTERRLNLRQAIERAGADPQKLRDIRASLVPVLRDTLVGLNYVHYAPPGAQVLFTNPAFVRGHDFYGTADHIRTWQATEVMGTGWPANAGGRLSGSLISLPYALAAAEQNFLIPTREQALIWGDLVPQMIVSAVVPRWWEVTPNQLHWIGLNMAYADSLLARSALDEGVRERVRSVMDRYMPPARMKKVDRLLAAGDVRGASENVVPAEMYLAARELAAADRDSALARELRTLAAAASQELSALAISRAFGTPKPTLSTSYQPELLSLRTFPTLMGYSSRIMAESWESNLLFYAALADELHLRPAELNLRVPEWTQLTVERIFATHLEDWPALLRALRLVGEDVRQKARKLTVAQN
;
A
#
# COMPACT_ATOMS: atom_id res chain seq x y z
N MET A 1 -15.33 -47.55 -69.83
CA MET A 1 -16.49 -48.46 -70.00
C MET A 1 -17.43 -48.17 -68.85
N ARG A 2 -18.51 -47.40 -69.07
CA ARG A 2 -19.86 -47.83 -69.47
C ARG A 2 -20.63 -48.57 -68.36
N LEU A 3 -21.91 -48.21 -68.31
CA LEU A 3 -23.08 -48.80 -67.62
C LEU A 3 -23.38 -48.22 -66.23
N GLY A 4 -24.57 -47.64 -65.98
CA GLY A 4 -25.73 -47.52 -66.85
C GLY A 4 -26.75 -46.54 -66.26
N GLN A 5 -27.33 -45.76 -67.16
CA GLN A 5 -28.53 -44.96 -66.96
C GLN A 5 -29.74 -45.89 -66.79
N PHE A 6 -30.69 -45.50 -65.93
CA PHE A 6 -32.12 -45.29 -66.20
C PHE A 6 -32.97 -45.61 -64.97
N LEU A 7 -34.05 -44.81 -64.82
CA LEU A 7 -35.06 -44.73 -63.74
C LEU A 7 -34.62 -43.74 -62.63
N ALA A 8 -35.24 -42.59 -62.41
CA ALA A 8 -36.57 -42.14 -62.77
C ALA A 8 -36.58 -40.61 -62.95
N ALA A 9 -37.11 -40.15 -64.08
CA ALA A 9 -37.56 -38.79 -64.27
C ALA A 9 -38.99 -38.69 -63.73
N GLY A 10 -39.18 -37.84 -62.71
CA GLY A 10 -40.50 -37.61 -62.15
C GLY A 10 -40.42 -36.89 -60.81
N TRP A 11 -40.04 -35.61 -60.86
CA TRP A 11 -40.37 -34.49 -59.96
C TRP A 11 -39.17 -33.54 -59.78
N MET A 12 -38.79 -32.86 -60.86
CA MET A 12 -38.14 -31.55 -60.76
C MET A 12 -39.23 -30.52 -60.46
N ALA A 13 -39.37 -30.12 -59.19
CA ALA A 13 -39.81 -28.79 -58.74
C ALA A 13 -40.02 -28.74 -57.21
N ALA A 14 -38.99 -28.97 -56.39
CA ALA A 14 -38.95 -28.55 -54.96
C ALA A 14 -37.59 -28.85 -54.30
N SER A 15 -36.46 -28.36 -54.83
CA SER A 15 -35.16 -28.56 -54.16
C SER A 15 -34.11 -27.52 -54.58
N GLY A 16 -34.51 -26.25 -54.62
CA GLY A 16 -33.64 -25.14 -55.04
C GLY A 16 -33.35 -24.11 -53.96
N ILE A 17 -33.39 -24.46 -52.66
CA ILE A 17 -33.02 -23.54 -51.57
C ILE A 17 -32.42 -24.36 -50.41
N ALA A 18 -31.21 -24.88 -50.57
CA ALA A 18 -30.48 -25.51 -49.46
C ALA A 18 -28.97 -25.62 -49.73
N PHE A 19 -28.32 -24.56 -50.22
CA PHE A 19 -26.84 -24.53 -50.30
C PHE A 19 -26.28 -23.11 -50.17
N GLN A 20 -26.71 -22.36 -49.15
CA GLN A 20 -26.01 -21.16 -48.67
C GLN A 20 -26.28 -20.98 -47.17
N ASN A 21 -25.66 -21.80 -46.31
CA ASN A 21 -25.60 -21.52 -44.86
C ASN A 21 -24.51 -22.32 -44.13
N LEU A 22 -23.30 -22.33 -44.68
CA LEU A 22 -22.11 -22.88 -44.01
C LEU A 22 -20.98 -21.85 -44.16
N GLY A 23 -20.85 -20.92 -43.21
CA GLY A 23 -19.75 -19.93 -43.24
C GLY A 23 -19.84 -18.69 -42.34
N ALA A 24 -20.81 -18.53 -41.43
CA ALA A 24 -20.82 -17.42 -40.47
C ALA A 24 -20.51 -17.95 -39.06
N GLN A 25 -19.25 -17.85 -38.63
CA GLN A 25 -18.89 -18.01 -37.22
C GLN A 25 -19.38 -16.80 -36.42
N ASP A 26 -19.91 -17.04 -35.22
CA ASP A 26 -20.39 -16.01 -34.28
C ASP A 26 -19.28 -15.00 -33.95
N PRO A 27 -19.44 -13.70 -34.27
CA PRO A 27 -18.44 -12.67 -34.01
C PRO A 27 -18.11 -12.51 -32.52
N ALA A 28 -19.05 -12.79 -31.61
CA ALA A 28 -18.81 -12.75 -30.17
C ALA A 28 -17.83 -13.83 -29.73
N LYS A 29 -17.98 -15.06 -30.26
CA LYS A 29 -17.08 -16.18 -29.96
C LYS A 29 -15.65 -15.89 -30.42
N ARG A 30 -15.50 -15.29 -31.60
CA ARG A 30 -14.17 -14.94 -32.13
C ARG A 30 -13.50 -13.82 -31.32
N ALA A 31 -14.27 -12.83 -30.89
CA ALA A 31 -13.78 -11.78 -30.00
C ALA A 31 -13.31 -12.37 -28.66
N TRP A 32 -14.10 -13.25 -28.07
CA TRP A 32 -13.73 -13.97 -26.85
C TRP A 32 -12.43 -14.77 -27.02
N GLU A 33 -12.27 -15.50 -28.13
CA GLU A 33 -11.02 -16.22 -28.43
C GLU A 33 -9.80 -15.29 -28.57
N LEU A 34 -9.98 -14.04 -29.00
CA LEU A 34 -8.93 -13.03 -29.05
C LEU A 34 -8.62 -12.46 -27.66
N GLU A 35 -9.65 -12.22 -26.83
CA GLU A 35 -9.48 -11.80 -25.43
C GLU A 35 -8.70 -12.84 -24.62
N LEU A 36 -9.01 -14.14 -24.77
CA LEU A 36 -8.26 -15.23 -24.16
C LEU A 36 -6.77 -15.25 -24.56
N LYS A 37 -6.44 -14.71 -25.74
CA LYS A 37 -5.06 -14.56 -26.24
C LYS A 37 -4.39 -13.24 -25.83
N GLY A 38 -5.11 -12.35 -25.15
CA GLY A 38 -4.63 -11.01 -24.81
C GLY A 38 -4.66 -10.02 -25.98
N GLU A 39 -5.48 -10.29 -27.00
CA GLU A 39 -5.67 -9.47 -28.20
C GLU A 39 -6.95 -8.62 -28.12
N GLY A 40 -7.27 -8.09 -26.93
CA GLY A 40 -8.51 -7.35 -26.65
C GLY A 40 -8.74 -6.13 -27.56
N ALA A 41 -7.67 -5.41 -27.94
CA ALA A 41 -7.78 -4.29 -28.87
C ALA A 41 -8.21 -4.73 -30.28
N GLU A 42 -7.79 -5.93 -30.71
CA GLU A 42 -8.22 -6.52 -31.97
C GLU A 42 -9.67 -7.02 -31.86
N ALA A 43 -10.02 -7.68 -30.75
CA ALA A 43 -11.39 -8.09 -30.44
C ALA A 43 -12.37 -6.91 -30.54
N ARG A 44 -12.03 -5.79 -29.88
CA ARG A 44 -12.77 -4.52 -29.95
C ARG A 44 -12.95 -4.05 -31.39
N THR A 45 -11.87 -4.00 -32.15
CA THR A 45 -11.88 -3.50 -33.53
C THR A 45 -12.73 -4.38 -34.43
N GLN A 46 -12.65 -5.70 -34.28
CA GLN A 46 -13.46 -6.65 -35.04
C GLN A 46 -14.95 -6.52 -34.72
N LEU A 47 -15.32 -6.44 -33.43
CA LEU A 47 -16.72 -6.24 -33.02
C LEU A 47 -17.27 -4.88 -33.46
N GLN A 48 -16.48 -3.81 -33.35
CA GLN A 48 -16.86 -2.49 -33.83
C GLN A 48 -17.11 -2.49 -35.35
N ARG A 49 -16.21 -3.12 -36.13
CA ARG A 49 -16.38 -3.26 -37.58
C ARG A 49 -17.62 -4.10 -37.92
N ALA A 50 -17.86 -5.20 -37.21
CA ALA A 50 -19.04 -6.03 -37.41
C ALA A 50 -20.34 -5.24 -37.14
N ALA A 51 -20.39 -4.50 -36.03
CA ALA A 51 -21.52 -3.63 -35.68
C ALA A 51 -21.73 -2.49 -36.68
N ASN A 52 -20.66 -1.90 -37.21
CA ASN A 52 -20.75 -0.82 -38.21
C ASN A 52 -21.12 -1.32 -39.61
N ALA A 53 -20.63 -2.50 -40.01
CA ALA A 53 -20.94 -3.12 -41.29
C ALA A 53 -22.39 -3.63 -41.34
N ASN A 54 -22.91 -4.08 -40.20
CA ASN A 54 -24.28 -4.60 -40.06
C ASN A 54 -25.07 -3.81 -38.99
N PRO A 55 -25.36 -2.51 -39.20
CA PRO A 55 -25.98 -1.66 -38.18
C PRO A 55 -27.43 -2.02 -37.84
N ASN A 56 -28.05 -2.91 -38.63
CA ASN A 56 -29.40 -3.43 -38.41
C ASN A 56 -29.42 -4.85 -37.82
N ASP A 57 -28.25 -5.42 -37.47
CA ASP A 57 -28.14 -6.72 -36.81
C ASP A 57 -28.08 -6.54 -35.28
N PRO A 58 -29.12 -6.97 -34.53
CA PRO A 58 -29.13 -6.84 -33.08
C PRO A 58 -28.00 -7.63 -32.39
N LEU A 59 -27.60 -8.79 -32.92
CA LEU A 59 -26.58 -9.63 -32.30
C LEU A 59 -25.19 -8.98 -32.39
N ALA A 60 -24.87 -8.36 -33.54
CA ALA A 60 -23.62 -7.64 -33.71
C ALA A 60 -23.52 -6.42 -32.77
N LEU A 61 -24.61 -5.68 -32.58
CA LEU A 61 -24.68 -4.56 -31.65
C LEU A 61 -24.64 -5.00 -30.19
N GLU A 62 -25.32 -6.09 -29.83
CA GLU A 62 -25.30 -6.66 -28.47
C GLU A 62 -23.90 -7.17 -28.11
N ALA A 63 -23.23 -7.90 -29.01
CA ALA A 63 -21.87 -8.37 -28.79
C ALA A 63 -20.88 -7.21 -28.59
N TYR A 64 -20.99 -6.15 -29.40
CA TYR A 64 -20.14 -4.97 -29.25
C TYR A 64 -20.44 -4.19 -27.97
N ALA A 65 -21.71 -3.98 -27.63
CA ALA A 65 -22.11 -3.30 -26.40
C ALA A 65 -21.66 -4.09 -25.16
N GLY A 66 -21.87 -5.41 -25.16
CA GLY A 66 -21.43 -6.32 -24.09
C GLY A 66 -19.91 -6.32 -23.91
N PHE A 67 -19.14 -6.36 -24.99
CA PHE A 67 -17.68 -6.25 -24.92
C PHE A 67 -17.22 -4.94 -24.27
N LEU A 68 -17.78 -3.80 -24.70
CA LEU A 68 -17.45 -2.50 -24.09
C LEU A 68 -17.82 -2.46 -22.60
N ASP A 69 -18.95 -3.07 -22.26
CA ASP A 69 -19.47 -3.14 -20.89
C ASP A 69 -18.58 -3.99 -19.96
N HIS A 70 -18.14 -5.16 -20.45
CA HIS A 70 -17.22 -6.05 -19.74
C HIS A 70 -15.89 -5.35 -19.40
N HIS A 71 -15.44 -4.43 -20.26
CA HIS A 71 -14.22 -3.64 -20.08
C HIS A 71 -14.44 -2.26 -19.44
N ARG A 72 -15.65 -1.94 -18.95
CA ARG A 72 -15.99 -0.64 -18.34
C ARG A 72 -15.74 0.56 -19.26
N ASP A 73 -15.82 0.37 -20.58
CA ASP A 73 -15.66 1.45 -21.55
C ASP A 73 -16.94 2.33 -21.55
N PRO A 74 -16.84 3.66 -21.33
CA PRO A 74 -18.02 4.54 -21.35
C PRO A 74 -18.79 4.55 -22.67
N ALA A 75 -18.18 4.11 -23.78
CA ALA A 75 -18.88 3.94 -25.05
C ALA A 75 -19.98 2.85 -25.00
N ALA A 76 -19.98 1.98 -23.98
CA ALA A 76 -21.03 0.97 -23.77
C ALA A 76 -22.43 1.60 -23.72
N ARG A 77 -22.59 2.75 -23.04
CA ARG A 77 -23.88 3.48 -22.97
C ARG A 77 -24.41 3.82 -24.36
N ALA A 78 -23.56 4.39 -25.21
CA ALA A 78 -23.93 4.75 -26.57
C ALA A 78 -24.21 3.52 -27.46
N ALA A 79 -23.50 2.41 -27.25
CA ALA A 79 -23.72 1.16 -27.97
C ALA A 79 -25.06 0.50 -27.56
N TYR A 80 -25.36 0.43 -26.27
CA TYR A 80 -26.66 -0.05 -25.78
C TYR A 80 -27.81 0.84 -26.20
N GLU A 81 -27.63 2.16 -26.28
CA GLU A 81 -28.67 3.08 -26.78
C GLU A 81 -28.98 2.83 -28.27
N LYS A 82 -27.97 2.54 -29.10
CA LYS A 82 -28.17 2.11 -30.49
C LYS A 82 -28.94 0.79 -30.57
N LEU A 83 -28.57 -0.19 -29.74
CA LEU A 83 -29.26 -1.47 -29.64
C LEU A 83 -30.72 -1.28 -29.21
N ARG A 84 -30.99 -0.47 -28.19
CA ARG A 84 -32.33 -0.11 -27.72
C ARG A 84 -33.20 0.45 -28.85
N GLN A 85 -32.67 1.39 -29.61
CA GLN A 85 -33.38 1.99 -30.76
C GLN A 85 -33.69 0.95 -31.84
N LEU A 86 -32.77 0.05 -32.15
CA LEU A 86 -32.99 -1.02 -33.13
C LEU A 86 -34.04 -2.03 -32.65
N LEU A 87 -33.97 -2.49 -31.40
CA LEU A 87 -34.95 -3.42 -30.82
C LEU A 87 -36.36 -2.83 -30.79
N ASN A 88 -36.48 -1.52 -30.52
CA ASN A 88 -37.75 -0.80 -30.59
C ASN A 88 -38.29 -0.73 -32.03
N ARG A 89 -37.44 -0.42 -33.02
CA ARG A 89 -37.83 -0.43 -34.45
C ARG A 89 -38.26 -1.82 -34.93
N ASN A 90 -37.54 -2.86 -34.51
CA ASN A 90 -37.79 -4.26 -34.89
C ASN A 90 -38.93 -4.92 -34.10
N ARG A 91 -39.55 -4.21 -33.15
CA ARG A 91 -40.60 -4.73 -32.25
C ARG A 91 -40.18 -6.04 -31.56
N ALA A 92 -38.95 -6.08 -31.07
CA ALA A 92 -38.43 -7.20 -30.28
C ALA A 92 -39.29 -7.46 -29.03
N SER A 93 -39.10 -8.63 -28.41
CA SER A 93 -39.91 -9.02 -27.25
C SER A 93 -39.84 -7.98 -26.13
N THR A 94 -40.90 -7.85 -25.35
CA THR A 94 -40.91 -6.93 -24.18
C THR A 94 -39.81 -7.28 -23.19
N SER A 95 -39.49 -8.58 -23.04
CA SER A 95 -38.40 -9.05 -22.18
C SER A 95 -37.02 -8.59 -22.63
N GLU A 96 -36.70 -8.70 -23.93
CA GLU A 96 -35.40 -8.24 -24.46
C GLU A 96 -35.24 -6.73 -24.32
N ARG A 97 -36.29 -5.97 -24.66
CA ARG A 97 -36.27 -4.51 -24.52
C ARG A 97 -36.16 -4.08 -23.05
N ALA A 98 -36.83 -4.76 -22.14
CA ALA A 98 -36.75 -4.49 -20.71
C ALA A 98 -35.32 -4.73 -20.17
N LYS A 99 -34.62 -5.79 -20.61
CA LYS A 99 -33.23 -6.06 -20.20
C LYS A 99 -32.28 -4.92 -20.61
N ILE A 100 -32.43 -4.40 -21.84
CA ILE A 100 -31.60 -3.29 -22.31
C ILE A 100 -31.92 -2.00 -21.56
N ALA A 101 -33.21 -1.69 -21.33
CA ALA A 101 -33.63 -0.54 -20.54
C ALA A 101 -33.06 -0.60 -19.10
N GLN A 102 -33.16 -1.77 -18.44
CA GLN A 102 -32.54 -2.00 -17.13
C GLN A 102 -31.03 -1.76 -17.15
N ARG A 103 -30.31 -2.31 -18.13
CA ARG A 103 -28.84 -2.15 -18.19
C ARG A 103 -28.44 -0.70 -18.43
N LEU A 104 -29.17 0.04 -19.26
CA LEU A 104 -28.95 1.47 -19.45
C LEU A 104 -29.21 2.26 -18.18
N THR A 105 -30.26 1.97 -17.41
CA THR A 105 -30.48 2.59 -16.09
C THR A 105 -29.28 2.37 -15.16
N GLU A 106 -28.76 1.15 -15.08
CA GLU A 106 -27.57 0.85 -14.27
C GLU A 106 -26.34 1.64 -14.73
N LEU A 107 -26.05 1.66 -16.04
CA LEU A 107 -24.90 2.38 -16.61
C LEU A 107 -25.01 3.90 -16.46
N ASP A 108 -26.22 4.46 -16.54
CA ASP A 108 -26.47 5.87 -16.32
C ASP A 108 -26.21 6.26 -14.86
N LEU A 109 -26.65 5.44 -13.90
CA LEU A 109 -26.33 5.65 -12.48
C LEU A 109 -24.84 5.56 -12.18
N ILE A 110 -24.13 4.58 -12.77
CA ILE A 110 -22.67 4.46 -12.66
C ILE A 110 -21.98 5.73 -13.17
N ALA A 111 -22.48 6.31 -14.26
CA ALA A 111 -21.98 7.56 -14.82
C ALA A 111 -22.41 8.82 -14.03
N GLY A 112 -23.26 8.70 -13.01
CA GLY A 112 -23.85 9.82 -12.28
C GLY A 112 -24.91 10.60 -13.06
N ASP A 113 -25.46 10.02 -14.13
CA ASP A 113 -26.46 10.61 -15.01
C ASP A 113 -27.87 10.21 -14.60
N ARG A 114 -28.32 10.78 -13.48
CA ARG A 114 -29.61 10.44 -12.87
C ARG A 114 -30.79 10.68 -13.80
N LEU A 115 -30.75 11.74 -14.61
CA LEU A 115 -31.84 12.11 -15.51
C LEU A 115 -32.09 11.04 -16.58
N ASN A 116 -31.03 10.53 -17.21
CA ASN A 116 -31.17 9.42 -18.16
C ASN A 116 -31.53 8.10 -17.45
N ALA A 117 -31.03 7.89 -16.23
CA ALA A 117 -31.40 6.71 -15.44
C ALA A 117 -32.91 6.66 -15.16
N GLU A 118 -33.53 7.77 -14.74
CA GLU A 118 -34.97 7.89 -14.51
C GLU A 118 -35.76 7.57 -15.78
N LYS A 119 -35.36 8.15 -16.92
CA LYS A 119 -35.98 7.91 -18.22
C LYS A 119 -35.95 6.43 -18.63
N HIS A 120 -34.80 5.77 -18.51
CA HIS A 120 -34.69 4.35 -18.86
C HIS A 120 -35.40 3.44 -17.86
N LEU A 121 -35.52 3.86 -16.60
CA LEU A 121 -36.28 3.13 -15.59
C LEU A 121 -37.79 3.18 -15.88
N GLU A 122 -38.31 4.34 -16.28
CA GLU A 122 -39.70 4.48 -16.74
C GLU A 122 -39.98 3.59 -17.97
N GLU A 123 -39.05 3.53 -18.93
CA GLU A 123 -39.15 2.63 -20.08
C GLU A 123 -39.18 1.16 -19.63
N PHE A 124 -38.30 0.77 -18.70
CA PHE A 124 -38.29 -0.59 -18.12
C PHE A 124 -39.65 -0.95 -17.50
N HIS A 125 -40.26 -0.05 -16.72
CA HIS A 125 -41.59 -0.27 -16.14
C HIS A 125 -42.68 -0.37 -17.22
N SER A 126 -42.63 0.49 -18.25
CA SER A 126 -43.58 0.46 -19.37
C SER A 126 -43.56 -0.86 -20.15
N LEU A 127 -42.43 -1.56 -20.12
CA LEU A 127 -42.22 -2.87 -20.75
C LEU A 127 -42.59 -4.06 -19.83
N GLY A 128 -43.13 -3.79 -18.64
CA GLY A 128 -43.57 -4.79 -17.67
C GLY A 128 -42.52 -5.19 -16.63
N GLY A 129 -41.38 -4.48 -16.58
CA GLY A 129 -40.35 -4.64 -15.55
C GLY A 129 -40.87 -4.28 -14.16
N LYS A 130 -40.43 -5.00 -13.13
CA LYS A 130 -40.83 -4.82 -11.72
C LYS A 130 -39.63 -4.91 -10.79
N GLY A 131 -39.77 -4.41 -9.57
CA GLY A 131 -38.79 -4.58 -8.48
C GLY A 131 -37.67 -3.55 -8.42
N LEU A 132 -37.50 -2.71 -9.45
CA LEU A 132 -36.52 -1.62 -9.48
C LEU A 132 -37.22 -0.28 -9.25
N ASN A 133 -36.71 0.53 -8.33
CA ASN A 133 -37.19 1.88 -8.04
C ASN A 133 -36.02 2.80 -7.71
N LEU A 134 -36.00 4.00 -8.30
CA LEU A 134 -35.05 5.04 -7.95
C LEU A 134 -35.74 6.08 -7.06
N PRO A 135 -35.34 6.25 -5.79
CA PRO A 135 -35.98 7.19 -4.88
C PRO A 135 -35.74 8.63 -5.33
N ALA A 136 -36.74 9.51 -5.13
CA ALA A 136 -36.62 10.93 -5.46
C ALA A 136 -35.44 11.58 -4.74
N GLN A 137 -34.78 12.54 -5.41
CA GLN A 137 -33.66 13.25 -4.81
C GLN A 137 -34.16 14.06 -3.61
N GLY A 138 -33.69 13.69 -2.41
CA GLY A 138 -34.04 14.40 -1.18
C GLY A 138 -33.47 15.82 -1.19
N ALA A 139 -34.19 16.77 -0.59
CA ALA A 139 -33.62 18.08 -0.29
C ALA A 139 -32.41 17.89 0.65
N ALA A 140 -31.29 18.54 0.34
CA ALA A 140 -30.14 18.55 1.24
C ALA A 140 -30.60 19.11 2.60
N ALA A 141 -30.35 18.36 3.67
CA ALA A 141 -30.53 18.90 5.01
C ALA A 141 -29.66 20.17 5.13
N HIS A 142 -30.19 21.22 5.74
CA HIS A 142 -29.42 22.41 6.09
C HIS A 142 -28.88 22.21 7.51
N PRO A 143 -27.66 21.66 7.68
CA PRO A 143 -27.09 21.49 9.01
C PRO A 143 -26.85 22.85 9.65
N ASP A 144 -26.93 22.89 10.97
CA ASP A 144 -26.40 24.01 11.74
C ASP A 144 -24.93 24.24 11.35
N PHE A 145 -24.56 25.51 11.19
CA PHE A 145 -23.22 25.91 10.76
C PHE A 145 -22.65 26.97 11.70
N ILE A 146 -21.33 27.09 11.69
CA ILE A 146 -20.60 28.24 12.22
C ILE A 146 -20.02 29.06 11.09
N GLU A 147 -19.80 30.34 11.34
CA GLU A 147 -19.07 31.22 10.42
C GLU A 147 -17.61 31.30 10.90
N ILE A 148 -16.68 30.92 10.03
CA ILE A 148 -15.25 31.08 10.26
C ILE A 148 -14.77 32.30 9.45
N PRO A 149 -14.07 33.28 10.08
CA PRO A 149 -13.61 34.48 9.40
C PRO A 149 -12.78 34.21 8.14
N GLY A 150 -13.15 34.90 7.05
CA GLY A 150 -12.51 34.84 5.74
C GLY A 150 -12.88 33.62 4.87
N PRO A 151 -12.41 33.60 3.61
CA PRO A 151 -12.75 32.55 2.66
C PRO A 151 -12.27 31.16 3.07
N LEU A 152 -13.06 30.12 2.75
CA LEU A 152 -12.76 28.72 3.11
C LEU A 152 -11.36 28.30 2.63
N ARG A 153 -10.98 28.64 1.40
CA ARG A 153 -9.67 28.28 0.84
C ARG A 153 -8.51 28.82 1.70
N SER A 154 -8.64 30.04 2.21
CA SER A 154 -7.62 30.66 3.06
C SER A 154 -7.54 30.00 4.43
N PHE A 155 -8.70 29.72 5.03
CA PHE A 155 -8.75 29.00 6.31
C PHE A 155 -8.22 27.57 6.20
N ALA A 156 -8.63 26.81 5.18
CA ALA A 156 -8.19 25.44 4.93
C ALA A 156 -6.67 25.38 4.79
N ARG A 157 -6.08 26.30 4.01
CA ARG A 157 -4.63 26.40 3.84
C ARG A 157 -3.90 26.66 5.16
N MET A 158 -4.39 27.61 5.97
CA MET A 158 -3.78 27.94 7.27
C MET A 158 -3.96 26.84 8.32
N SER A 159 -4.99 26.02 8.20
CA SER A 159 -5.28 24.87 9.08
C SER A 159 -4.74 23.54 8.56
N ALA A 160 -3.90 23.57 7.52
CA ALA A 160 -3.36 22.38 6.86
C ALA A 160 -4.44 21.36 6.46
N VAL A 161 -5.63 21.85 6.07
CA VAL A 161 -6.73 21.05 5.52
C VAL A 161 -6.70 21.13 4.01
N SER A 162 -6.79 19.98 3.34
CA SER A 162 -6.83 19.92 1.89
C SER A 162 -8.08 20.64 1.35
N PRO A 163 -7.98 21.57 0.39
CA PRO A 163 -9.14 22.15 -0.30
C PRO A 163 -10.00 21.15 -1.08
N ASP A 164 -9.58 19.89 -1.22
CA ASP A 164 -10.42 18.83 -1.78
C ASP A 164 -11.40 18.24 -0.72
N VAL A 165 -11.28 18.66 0.55
CA VAL A 165 -12.19 18.29 1.64
C VAL A 165 -13.46 19.13 1.57
N GLY A 166 -14.62 18.47 1.58
CA GLY A 166 -15.92 19.13 1.61
C GLY A 166 -16.14 19.92 2.91
N PRO A 167 -16.93 21.02 2.92
CA PRO A 167 -17.19 21.82 4.11
C PRO A 167 -17.61 21.01 5.34
N GLU A 168 -18.37 19.93 5.15
CA GLU A 168 -18.85 19.01 6.18
C GLU A 168 -17.74 18.22 6.89
N GLU A 169 -16.58 18.03 6.24
CA GLU A 169 -15.43 17.28 6.79
C GLU A 169 -14.34 18.22 7.36
N VAL A 170 -14.47 19.54 7.15
CA VAL A 170 -13.48 20.55 7.59
C VAL A 170 -13.30 20.56 9.10
N MET A 171 -14.40 20.57 9.87
CA MET A 171 -14.29 20.59 11.34
C MET A 171 -13.64 19.33 11.88
N ALA A 172 -13.98 18.15 11.38
CA ALA A 172 -13.37 16.89 11.80
C ALA A 172 -11.86 16.88 11.50
N SER A 173 -11.48 17.32 10.29
CA SER A 173 -10.09 17.42 9.84
C SER A 173 -9.27 18.41 10.68
N LEU A 174 -9.82 19.61 10.91
CA LEU A 174 -9.22 20.62 11.79
C LEU A 174 -9.01 20.06 13.21
N SER A 175 -10.02 19.38 13.72
CA SER A 175 -10.03 18.79 15.06
C SER A 175 -8.94 17.74 15.25
N HIS A 176 -8.75 16.88 14.23
CA HIS A 176 -7.68 15.90 14.19
C HIS A 176 -6.31 16.59 14.14
N ASN A 177 -6.13 17.59 13.27
CA ASN A 177 -4.88 18.34 13.15
C ASN A 177 -4.51 19.09 14.44
N ILE A 178 -5.48 19.67 15.16
CA ILE A 178 -5.23 20.33 16.45
C ILE A 178 -4.82 19.31 17.50
N THR A 179 -5.47 18.14 17.51
CA THR A 179 -5.15 17.06 18.46
C THR A 179 -3.70 16.58 18.30
N LEU A 180 -3.24 16.42 17.05
CA LEU A 180 -1.90 15.90 16.76
C LEU A 180 -0.81 16.99 16.78
N ASN A 181 -1.09 18.15 16.20
CA ASN A 181 -0.09 19.17 15.90
C ASN A 181 -0.31 20.49 16.65
N GLY A 182 -1.47 20.69 17.30
CA GLY A 182 -1.83 21.95 17.94
C GLY A 182 -1.15 22.21 19.27
N TYR A 183 -0.80 21.15 20.00
CA TYR A 183 -0.25 21.23 21.35
C TYR A 183 0.98 20.34 21.50
N SER A 184 1.92 20.76 22.33
CA SER A 184 3.08 19.95 22.71
C SER A 184 3.28 19.96 24.23
N ALA A 185 3.71 18.83 24.77
CA ALA A 185 4.21 18.75 26.14
C ALA A 185 5.72 18.99 26.12
N LEU A 186 6.19 20.11 26.69
CA LEU A 186 7.61 20.32 26.93
C LEU A 186 8.12 19.22 27.88
N ARG A 187 9.32 18.67 27.62
CA ARG A 187 9.92 17.58 28.39
C ARG A 187 10.23 18.02 29.83
N ALA A 188 9.22 18.09 30.69
CA ALA A 188 9.22 18.15 32.16
C ALA A 188 7.89 18.68 32.74
N SER A 189 7.00 19.32 31.95
CA SER A 189 5.74 19.88 32.44
C SER A 189 4.53 19.01 32.06
N GLU A 190 3.57 18.87 32.97
CA GLU A 190 2.26 18.27 32.68
C GLU A 190 1.33 19.21 31.88
N SER A 191 1.70 20.50 31.73
CA SER A 191 0.93 21.48 30.96
C SER A 191 1.23 21.40 29.46
N LEU A 192 0.18 21.36 28.64
CA LEU A 192 0.25 21.47 27.18
C LEU A 192 0.42 22.93 26.77
N GLU A 193 1.37 23.20 25.87
CA GLU A 193 1.56 24.53 25.28
C GLU A 193 1.16 24.54 23.80
N PRO A 194 0.54 25.63 23.30
CA PRO A 194 0.28 25.81 21.87
C PRO A 194 1.55 25.73 21.04
N THR A 195 1.54 24.93 19.99
CA THR A 195 2.62 24.88 19.00
C THR A 195 2.60 26.11 18.09
N GLU A 196 3.64 26.28 17.28
CA GLU A 196 3.63 27.33 16.24
C GLU A 196 2.49 27.13 15.23
N TYR A 197 2.10 25.88 14.93
CA TYR A 197 0.94 25.59 14.08
C TYR A 197 -0.35 26.22 14.64
N LEU A 198 -0.68 25.96 15.91
CA LEU A 198 -1.89 26.53 16.51
C LEU A 198 -1.82 28.05 16.64
N LYS A 199 -0.65 28.59 17.00
CA LYS A 199 -0.45 30.05 17.08
C LYS A 199 -0.67 30.72 15.72
N LEU A 200 -0.26 30.09 14.61
CA LEU A 200 -0.48 30.61 13.26
C LEU A 200 -1.97 30.65 12.91
N ILE A 201 -2.74 29.62 13.24
CA ILE A 201 -4.20 29.62 13.04
C ILE A 201 -4.86 30.76 13.83
N MET A 202 -4.53 30.91 15.11
CA MET A 202 -5.10 31.97 15.96
C MET A 202 -4.77 33.38 15.41
N ARG A 203 -3.53 33.58 14.94
CA ARG A 203 -3.11 34.85 14.32
C ARG A 203 -3.82 35.08 12.98
N TYR A 204 -4.01 34.04 12.16
CA TYR A 204 -4.81 34.12 10.93
C TYR A 204 -6.24 34.56 11.24
N LEU A 205 -6.92 33.92 12.20
CA LEU A 205 -8.30 34.27 12.57
C LEU A 205 -8.42 35.74 13.00
N THR A 206 -7.40 36.23 13.71
CA THR A 206 -7.33 37.65 14.10
C THR A 206 -7.19 38.57 12.87
N GLN A 207 -6.25 38.27 11.97
CA GLN A 207 -6.05 39.05 10.74
C GLN A 207 -7.27 39.00 9.82
N ALA A 208 -7.91 37.83 9.69
CA ALA A 208 -9.10 37.65 8.87
C ALA A 208 -10.27 38.50 9.37
N ARG A 209 -10.51 38.57 10.69
CA ARG A 209 -11.53 39.46 11.29
C ARG A 209 -11.24 40.93 11.02
N GLU A 210 -9.97 41.35 11.02
CA GLU A 210 -9.60 42.72 10.66
C GLU A 210 -9.91 43.04 9.19
N ILE A 211 -9.65 42.10 8.27
CA ILE A 211 -9.99 42.25 6.84
C ILE A 211 -11.50 42.24 6.63
N GLU A 212 -12.23 41.33 7.30
CA GLU A 212 -13.69 41.24 7.25
C GLU A 212 -14.35 42.55 7.69
N LYS A 213 -13.87 43.15 8.79
CA LYS A 213 -14.31 44.46 9.24
C LYS A 213 -14.08 45.55 8.19
N LEU A 214 -12.98 45.47 7.42
CA LEU A 214 -12.68 46.40 6.34
C LEU A 214 -13.55 46.15 5.09
N ALA A 215 -13.98 44.92 4.84
CA ALA A 215 -14.88 44.53 3.77
C ALA A 215 -16.33 45.04 3.99
N GLY A 216 -16.69 45.36 5.23
CA GLY A 216 -17.97 45.94 5.58
C GLY A 216 -19.14 44.96 5.48
N PRO A 217 -20.40 45.43 5.55
CA PRO A 217 -21.58 44.56 5.72
C PRO A 217 -21.82 43.57 4.57
N ASN A 218 -21.35 43.90 3.36
CA ASN A 218 -21.49 43.03 2.19
C ASN A 218 -20.37 42.00 2.07
N GLN A 219 -19.39 42.02 2.98
CA GLN A 219 -18.26 41.09 3.02
C GLN A 219 -17.46 41.01 1.72
N ILE A 220 -17.43 42.12 0.97
CA ILE A 220 -16.64 42.29 -0.25
C ILE A 220 -15.59 43.34 0.03
N LEU A 221 -14.32 42.93 0.09
CA LEU A 221 -13.20 43.84 0.26
C LEU A 221 -13.01 44.63 -1.04
N LYS A 222 -13.26 45.94 -0.97
CA LYS A 222 -13.12 46.86 -2.12
C LYS A 222 -12.13 47.98 -1.81
N ILE A 223 -11.09 48.09 -2.63
CA ILE A 223 -10.15 49.22 -2.62
C ILE A 223 -10.35 49.97 -3.93
N GLU A 224 -10.95 51.15 -3.88
CA GLU A 224 -11.33 51.90 -5.09
C GLU A 224 -10.15 52.66 -5.70
N THR A 225 -9.31 53.27 -4.88
CA THR A 225 -8.19 54.11 -5.30
C THR A 225 -6.95 53.82 -4.47
N CYS A 226 -5.77 53.98 -5.08
CA CYS A 226 -4.50 53.76 -4.39
C CYS A 226 -4.29 54.72 -3.22
N GLU A 227 -4.60 56.02 -3.41
CA GLU A 227 -4.48 57.05 -2.37
C GLU A 227 -5.75 57.10 -1.49
N SER A 228 -5.99 56.05 -0.71
CA SER A 228 -7.11 56.00 0.24
C SER A 228 -6.67 55.53 1.63
N THR A 229 -7.43 55.92 2.65
CA THR A 229 -7.24 55.42 4.02
C THR A 229 -7.45 53.91 4.09
N GLN A 230 -8.39 53.37 3.31
CA GLN A 230 -8.68 51.95 3.19
C GLN A 230 -7.46 51.17 2.64
N THR A 231 -6.74 51.71 1.66
CA THR A 231 -5.48 51.12 1.17
C THR A 231 -4.44 51.06 2.28
N GLY A 232 -4.25 52.16 3.02
CA GLY A 232 -3.30 52.20 4.14
C GLY A 232 -3.64 51.21 5.25
N ASP A 233 -4.94 51.11 5.61
CA ASP A 233 -5.42 50.17 6.61
C ASP A 233 -5.27 48.71 6.15
N LEU A 234 -5.64 48.40 4.91
CA LEU A 234 -5.45 47.06 4.35
C LEU A 234 -3.97 46.66 4.39
N LEU A 235 -3.08 47.50 3.87
CA LEU A 235 -1.64 47.19 3.84
C LEU A 235 -1.07 47.01 5.25
N ARG A 236 -1.49 47.82 6.22
CA ARG A 236 -1.13 47.63 7.64
C ARG A 236 -1.61 46.29 8.18
N ILE A 237 -2.85 45.89 7.88
CA ILE A 237 -3.41 44.59 8.30
C ILE A 237 -2.63 43.44 7.67
N LEU A 238 -2.24 43.57 6.39
CA LEU A 238 -1.46 42.59 5.64
C LEU A 238 0.04 42.55 6.04
N GLY A 239 0.53 43.59 6.74
CA GLY A 239 1.94 43.68 7.17
C GLY A 239 2.87 44.34 6.16
N TYR A 240 2.32 45.09 5.21
CA TYR A 240 3.03 45.81 4.15
C TYR A 240 2.85 47.33 4.28
N ARG A 241 3.71 48.08 3.58
CA ARG A 241 3.49 49.49 3.25
C ARG A 241 3.79 49.73 1.78
N MET A 242 3.29 50.82 1.23
CA MET A 242 3.70 51.27 -0.09
C MET A 242 5.08 51.93 -0.03
N ARG A 243 5.94 51.59 -0.99
CA ARG A 243 7.17 52.30 -1.31
C ARG A 243 7.03 52.89 -2.71
N GLY A 244 7.18 54.21 -2.83
CA GLY A 244 6.88 54.96 -4.05
C GLY A 244 5.52 55.67 -3.99
N SER A 245 5.24 56.56 -4.94
CA SER A 245 3.93 57.21 -5.09
C SER A 245 2.96 56.29 -5.83
N CYS A 246 1.66 56.46 -5.58
CA CYS A 246 0.60 55.74 -6.29
C CYS A 246 0.75 55.82 -7.82
N GLY A 247 0.58 54.69 -8.51
CA GLY A 247 0.88 54.55 -9.94
C GLY A 247 2.04 53.59 -10.25
N GLY A 248 2.70 53.79 -11.40
CA GLY A 248 3.69 52.84 -11.95
C GLY A 248 4.90 52.54 -11.05
N ASP A 249 5.20 53.42 -10.09
CA ASP A 249 6.35 53.31 -9.18
C ASP A 249 6.02 52.63 -7.83
N VAL A 250 4.78 52.18 -7.62
CA VAL A 250 4.38 51.49 -6.37
C VAL A 250 5.02 50.11 -6.28
N SER A 251 5.67 49.86 -5.14
CA SER A 251 6.04 48.52 -4.68
C SER A 251 5.57 48.29 -3.25
N LEU A 252 5.31 47.04 -2.88
CA LEU A 252 4.95 46.67 -1.50
C LEU A 252 6.20 46.25 -0.72
N GLU A 253 6.44 46.90 0.41
CA GLU A 253 7.56 46.61 1.32
C GLU A 253 7.02 45.97 2.61
N THR A 254 7.61 44.84 3.01
CA THR A 254 7.27 44.16 4.27
C THR A 254 7.72 45.00 5.47
N VAL A 255 6.77 45.35 6.35
CA VAL A 255 7.05 46.09 7.61
C VAL A 255 6.67 45.31 8.86
N ASN A 256 5.81 44.30 8.73
CA ASN A 256 5.51 43.34 9.78
C ASN A 256 5.67 41.92 9.21
N PRO A 257 6.84 41.28 9.39
CA PRO A 257 7.12 39.95 8.85
C PRO A 257 6.08 38.89 9.24
N SER A 258 5.57 38.94 10.48
CA SER A 258 4.58 37.98 10.98
C SER A 258 3.24 38.10 10.26
N ARG A 259 2.75 39.33 9.99
CA ARG A 259 1.51 39.55 9.23
C ARG A 259 1.70 39.30 7.73
N ALA A 260 2.86 39.65 7.19
CA ALA A 260 3.21 39.38 5.80
C ALA A 260 3.29 37.88 5.52
N PHE A 261 3.86 37.10 6.44
CA PHE A 261 3.86 35.64 6.37
C PHE A 261 2.43 35.08 6.28
N LEU A 262 1.52 35.49 7.18
CA LEU A 262 0.12 35.05 7.15
C LEU A 262 -0.60 35.46 5.87
N THR A 263 -0.31 36.64 5.33
CA THR A 263 -0.89 37.12 4.06
C THR A 263 -0.52 36.21 2.90
N ILE A 264 0.77 35.86 2.77
CA ILE A 264 1.27 34.98 1.71
C ILE A 264 0.73 33.55 1.90
N ASP A 265 0.86 33.01 3.11
CA ASP A 265 0.53 31.62 3.41
C ASP A 265 -0.98 31.35 3.38
N SER A 266 -1.84 32.32 3.74
CA SER A 266 -3.30 32.21 3.58
C SER A 266 -3.76 32.31 2.12
N GLY A 267 -2.85 32.59 1.20
CA GLY A 267 -3.15 32.73 -0.23
C GLY A 267 -3.90 34.03 -0.56
N PHE A 268 -3.76 35.08 0.23
CA PHE A 268 -4.29 36.40 -0.13
C PHE A 268 -3.66 36.85 -1.46
N PRO A 269 -4.44 37.39 -2.43
CA PRO A 269 -3.94 37.70 -3.77
C PRO A 269 -3.13 39.00 -3.80
N LEU A 270 -1.99 39.02 -3.11
CA LEU A 270 -1.14 40.19 -2.92
C LEU A 270 -0.61 40.76 -4.24
N SER A 271 -0.25 39.89 -5.19
CA SER A 271 0.21 40.31 -6.53
C SER A 271 -0.88 41.02 -7.32
N VAL A 272 -2.14 40.59 -7.17
CA VAL A 272 -3.30 41.24 -7.80
C VAL A 272 -3.57 42.59 -7.15
N LEU A 273 -3.47 42.68 -5.82
CA LEU A 273 -3.57 43.95 -5.10
C LEU A 273 -2.47 44.92 -5.55
N GLU A 274 -1.21 44.50 -5.60
CA GLU A 274 -0.10 45.34 -6.06
C GLU A 274 -0.31 45.82 -7.51
N ALA A 275 -0.74 44.93 -8.41
CA ALA A 275 -1.05 45.30 -9.79
C ALA A 275 -2.21 46.32 -9.88
N ALA A 276 -3.24 46.17 -9.05
CA ALA A 276 -4.35 47.10 -8.96
C ALA A 276 -3.88 48.49 -8.47
N LEU A 277 -3.03 48.53 -7.45
CA LEU A 277 -2.43 49.77 -6.94
C LEU A 277 -1.53 50.45 -7.98
N ARG A 278 -0.71 49.67 -8.70
CA ARG A 278 0.16 50.20 -9.78
C ARG A 278 -0.61 50.80 -10.95
N THR A 279 -1.74 50.19 -11.30
CA THR A 279 -2.58 50.64 -12.42
C THR A 279 -3.70 51.58 -11.97
N ASN A 280 -3.75 51.91 -10.67
CA ASN A 280 -4.82 52.67 -10.02
C ASN A 280 -6.23 52.18 -10.41
N ARG A 281 -6.41 50.85 -10.49
CA ARG A 281 -7.69 50.20 -10.76
C ARG A 281 -8.29 49.69 -9.45
N PRO A 282 -9.64 49.59 -9.34
CA PRO A 282 -10.26 49.00 -8.17
C PRO A 282 -9.81 47.56 -7.96
N PHE A 283 -9.44 47.22 -6.73
CA PHE A 283 -9.27 45.85 -6.28
C PHE A 283 -10.55 45.40 -5.59
N THR A 284 -11.04 44.21 -5.93
CA THR A 284 -12.24 43.63 -5.32
C THR A 284 -11.97 42.17 -5.01
N LEU A 285 -12.27 41.76 -3.79
CA LEU A 285 -12.11 40.40 -3.30
C LEU A 285 -13.35 39.99 -2.50
N ASP A 286 -13.94 38.86 -2.88
CA ASP A 286 -14.95 38.21 -2.05
C ASP A 286 -14.29 37.71 -0.76
N TYR A 287 -14.75 38.21 0.37
CA TYR A 287 -14.22 37.91 1.69
C TYR A 287 -15.29 37.40 2.66
N HIS A 288 -16.36 36.79 2.13
CA HIS A 288 -17.39 36.19 2.98
C HIS A 288 -16.78 35.16 3.94
N PRO A 289 -17.26 35.12 5.20
CA PRO A 289 -16.84 34.08 6.13
C PRO A 289 -17.27 32.70 5.61
N ALA A 290 -16.44 31.70 5.86
CA ALA A 290 -16.72 30.34 5.50
C ALA A 290 -17.82 29.76 6.40
N ARG A 291 -18.91 29.27 5.80
CA ARG A 291 -19.97 28.54 6.52
C ARG A 291 -19.62 27.07 6.61
N ILE A 292 -19.36 26.61 7.83
CA ILE A 292 -18.91 25.25 8.09
C ILE A 292 -19.95 24.52 8.94
N PRO A 293 -20.54 23.42 8.45
CA PRO A 293 -21.43 22.58 9.24
C PRO A 293 -20.78 22.12 10.54
N VAL A 294 -21.54 22.13 11.62
CA VAL A 294 -21.10 21.61 12.93
C VAL A 294 -22.01 20.48 13.36
N MET A 295 -21.44 19.28 13.49
CA MET A 295 -22.11 18.10 14.05
C MET A 295 -22.83 18.44 15.37
N PHE A 296 -24.09 18.04 15.52
CA PHE A 296 -24.94 18.29 16.71
C PHE A 296 -25.18 19.77 17.07
N GLY A 297 -24.78 20.72 16.22
CA GLY A 297 -24.89 22.15 16.47
C GLY A 297 -23.88 22.67 17.52
N ALA A 298 -23.57 23.96 17.45
CA ALA A 298 -22.57 24.60 18.33
C ALA A 298 -22.95 24.50 19.83
N GLY A 299 -24.25 24.48 20.14
CA GLY A 299 -24.76 24.44 21.51
C GLY A 299 -24.43 23.16 22.28
N TYR A 300 -24.29 22.01 21.61
CA TYR A 300 -23.92 20.75 22.27
C TYR A 300 -22.47 20.77 22.79
N TRP A 301 -21.56 21.35 22.02
CA TRP A 301 -20.13 21.38 22.34
C TRP A 301 -19.76 22.52 23.30
N HIS A 302 -20.57 23.57 23.35
CA HIS A 302 -20.32 24.71 24.22
C HIS A 302 -20.79 24.41 25.66
N PRO A 303 -19.93 24.54 26.69
CA PRO A 303 -20.38 24.40 28.07
C PRO A 303 -21.38 25.50 28.44
N ALA A 304 -22.47 25.10 29.11
CA ALA A 304 -23.49 26.03 29.61
C ALA A 304 -22.89 27.04 30.60
N GLY A 305 -23.16 28.34 30.41
CA GLY A 305 -22.68 29.42 31.29
C GLY A 305 -21.24 29.89 31.05
N GLY A 306 -20.62 29.54 29.93
CA GLY A 306 -19.29 30.03 29.53
C GLY A 306 -19.26 31.52 29.14
N LYS A 307 -18.05 32.11 29.07
CA LYS A 307 -17.86 33.48 28.54
C LYS A 307 -18.28 33.54 27.07
N PRO A 308 -18.86 34.66 26.60
CA PRO A 308 -19.18 34.85 25.18
C PRO A 308 -17.88 34.94 24.37
N VAL A 309 -17.51 33.84 23.73
CA VAL A 309 -16.34 33.71 22.84
C VAL A 309 -16.84 33.07 21.55
N GLU A 310 -16.29 33.48 20.41
CA GLU A 310 -16.56 32.86 19.12
C GLU A 310 -16.29 31.35 19.18
N PHE A 311 -17.19 30.54 18.62
CA PHE A 311 -17.13 29.08 18.75
C PHE A 311 -15.76 28.52 18.33
N ILE A 312 -15.22 29.00 17.20
CA ILE A 312 -13.94 28.53 16.67
C ILE A 312 -12.78 28.79 17.64
N ASP A 313 -12.74 29.95 18.32
CA ASP A 313 -11.66 30.28 19.26
C ASP A 313 -11.72 29.42 20.51
N PHE A 314 -12.93 29.16 21.02
CA PHE A 314 -13.16 28.24 22.12
C PHE A 314 -12.77 26.81 21.75
N PHE A 315 -13.23 26.35 20.58
CA PHE A 315 -13.06 24.98 20.12
C PHE A 315 -11.58 24.61 19.94
N ILE A 316 -10.82 25.44 19.22
CA ILE A 316 -9.38 25.17 18.98
C ILE A 316 -8.52 25.32 20.24
N GLY A 317 -9.06 25.98 21.29
CA GLY A 317 -8.42 26.18 22.58
C GLY A 317 -8.50 24.99 23.53
N ASP A 318 -9.35 23.98 23.25
CA ASP A 318 -9.52 22.77 24.06
C ASP A 318 -9.17 21.50 23.25
N PRO A 319 -7.95 20.94 23.40
CA PRO A 319 -7.54 19.76 22.65
C PRO A 319 -8.34 18.51 22.99
N ALA A 320 -8.90 18.40 24.21
CA ALA A 320 -9.72 17.24 24.56
C ALA A 320 -11.10 17.32 23.90
N LEU A 321 -11.65 18.53 23.74
CA LEU A 321 -12.88 18.76 22.98
C LEU A 321 -12.66 18.47 21.49
N CYS A 322 -11.55 18.94 20.91
CA CYS A 322 -11.18 18.61 19.53
C CYS A 322 -11.07 17.08 19.36
N ARG A 323 -10.35 16.41 20.26
CA ARG A 323 -10.21 14.96 20.19
C ARG A 323 -11.56 14.23 20.26
N LEU A 324 -12.47 14.68 21.13
CA LEU A 324 -13.83 14.13 21.21
C LEU A 324 -14.63 14.37 19.92
N TYR A 325 -14.56 15.57 19.33
CA TYR A 325 -15.26 15.87 18.09
C TYR A 325 -14.80 14.96 16.95
N SER A 326 -13.48 14.78 16.81
CA SER A 326 -12.89 13.85 15.84
C SER A 326 -13.40 12.42 16.08
N ALA A 327 -13.40 11.97 17.33
CA ALA A 327 -13.91 10.65 17.70
C ALA A 327 -15.38 10.44 17.33
N MET A 328 -16.24 11.40 17.67
CA MET A 328 -17.67 11.33 17.38
C MET A 328 -17.95 11.40 15.88
N SER A 329 -17.13 12.14 15.11
CA SER A 329 -17.23 12.20 13.66
C SER A 329 -16.85 10.90 12.95
N ALA A 330 -16.02 10.06 13.59
CA ALA A 330 -15.60 8.77 13.06
C ALA A 330 -16.56 7.62 13.38
N LEU A 331 -17.59 7.86 14.21
CA LEU A 331 -18.61 6.87 14.53
C LEU A 331 -19.58 6.66 13.38
N ASP A 332 -20.25 5.51 13.39
CA ASP A 332 -21.47 5.34 12.62
C ASP A 332 -22.47 6.48 12.96
N PRO A 333 -23.05 7.19 11.97
CA PRO A 333 -23.89 8.35 12.24
C PRO A 333 -25.11 8.09 13.12
N ASP A 334 -25.74 6.91 13.04
CA ASP A 334 -26.89 6.57 13.89
C ASP A 334 -26.41 6.36 15.34
N THR A 335 -25.27 5.68 15.50
CA THR A 335 -24.58 5.49 16.78
C THR A 335 -24.16 6.83 17.38
N ALA A 336 -23.59 7.72 16.58
CA ALA A 336 -23.16 9.05 17.00
C ALA A 336 -24.34 9.88 17.50
N ASP A 337 -25.47 9.89 16.77
CA ASP A 337 -26.68 10.62 17.14
C ASP A 337 -27.30 10.11 18.44
N GLN A 338 -27.37 8.78 18.62
CA GLN A 338 -27.87 8.18 19.85
C GLN A 338 -26.95 8.47 21.05
N LEU A 339 -25.62 8.36 20.87
CA LEU A 339 -24.66 8.74 21.91
C LEU A 339 -24.78 10.22 22.27
N HIS A 340 -24.91 11.11 21.28
CA HIS A 340 -25.11 12.54 21.52
C HIS A 340 -26.33 12.83 22.40
N LYS A 341 -27.46 12.15 22.15
CA LYS A 341 -28.72 12.33 22.89
C LYS A 341 -28.61 11.88 24.36
N ASP A 342 -27.91 10.76 24.58
CA ASP A 342 -27.89 10.11 25.89
C ASP A 342 -26.64 10.45 26.73
N LEU A 343 -25.56 10.93 26.09
CA LEU A 343 -24.27 11.19 26.71
C LEU A 343 -23.85 12.67 26.52
N PRO A 344 -23.87 13.47 27.59
CA PRO A 344 -23.42 14.87 27.54
C PRO A 344 -21.94 14.99 27.14
N ALA A 345 -21.62 15.98 26.29
CA ALA A 345 -20.26 16.21 25.78
C ALA A 345 -19.21 16.31 26.90
N ALA A 346 -19.54 16.99 28.00
CA ALA A 346 -18.64 17.13 29.15
C ALA A 346 -18.25 15.78 29.78
N LYS A 347 -19.18 14.82 29.81
CA LYS A 347 -18.93 13.47 30.34
C LYS A 347 -18.14 12.63 29.33
N ALA A 348 -18.51 12.69 28.05
CA ALA A 348 -17.78 11.99 26.98
C ALA A 348 -16.32 12.47 26.87
N LYS A 349 -16.07 13.77 27.08
CA LYS A 349 -14.74 14.41 26.98
C LYS A 349 -13.70 13.80 27.92
N VAL A 350 -14.13 13.30 29.09
CA VAL A 350 -13.24 12.62 30.06
C VAL A 350 -12.51 11.44 29.40
N TYR A 351 -13.17 10.73 28.50
CA TYR A 351 -12.63 9.56 27.79
C TYR A 351 -12.44 9.82 26.30
N ALA A 352 -12.29 11.10 25.88
CA ALA A 352 -12.12 11.49 24.48
C ALA A 352 -11.02 10.68 23.77
N HIS A 353 -9.93 10.39 24.49
CA HIS A 353 -8.82 9.59 23.99
C HIS A 353 -9.17 8.14 23.68
N VAL A 354 -10.02 7.51 24.49
CA VAL A 354 -10.51 6.13 24.27
C VAL A 354 -11.51 6.10 23.12
N TRP A 355 -12.42 7.07 23.04
CA TRP A 355 -13.35 7.21 21.92
C TRP A 355 -12.63 7.41 20.60
N ASP A 356 -11.63 8.29 20.56
CA ASP A 356 -10.83 8.56 19.37
C ASP A 356 -10.14 7.30 18.82
N PHE A 357 -9.63 6.45 19.72
CA PHE A 357 -8.92 5.25 19.31
C PHE A 357 -9.81 4.02 19.06
N PHE A 358 -10.93 3.86 19.75
CA PHE A 358 -11.70 2.61 19.66
C PHE A 358 -13.16 2.82 19.27
N GLY A 359 -13.61 4.07 19.19
CA GLY A 359 -15.01 4.43 18.89
C GLY A 359 -15.45 3.99 17.49
N SER A 360 -14.61 4.18 16.47
CA SER A 360 -14.97 3.94 15.05
C SER A 360 -15.54 2.56 14.68
N ILE A 361 -15.39 1.56 15.56
CA ILE A 361 -15.86 0.18 15.36
C ILE A 361 -17.17 -0.12 16.12
N LEU A 362 -17.62 0.79 16.98
CA LEU A 362 -18.81 0.64 17.80
C LEU A 362 -20.07 0.92 16.96
N GLU A 363 -21.11 0.14 17.19
CA GLU A 363 -22.33 0.19 16.39
C GLU A 363 -23.56 -0.07 17.24
N LEU A 364 -24.53 0.83 17.17
CA LEU A 364 -25.87 0.65 17.74
C LEU A 364 -26.83 0.22 16.63
N ARG A 365 -27.51 -0.92 16.83
CA ARG A 365 -28.64 -1.37 16.00
C ARG A 365 -29.88 -1.40 16.87
N ASP A 366 -30.89 -0.61 16.51
CA ASP A 366 -32.15 -0.49 17.25
C ASP A 366 -31.93 -0.17 18.75
N GLY A 367 -30.94 0.68 19.06
CA GLY A 367 -30.57 1.06 20.43
C GLY A 367 -29.75 0.00 21.19
N LYS A 368 -29.49 -1.17 20.60
CA LYS A 368 -28.67 -2.24 21.16
C LYS A 368 -27.22 -2.17 20.65
N ALA A 369 -26.26 -2.33 21.54
CA ALA A 369 -24.84 -2.47 21.18
C ALA A 369 -24.60 -3.79 20.42
N VAL A 370 -23.98 -3.70 19.24
CA VAL A 370 -23.46 -4.86 18.51
C VAL A 370 -22.17 -5.29 19.18
N VAL A 371 -22.02 -6.58 19.50
CA VAL A 371 -20.85 -7.11 20.21
C VAL A 371 -20.14 -8.24 19.43
N PRO A 372 -18.81 -8.35 19.49
CA PRO A 372 -18.07 -9.46 18.91
C PRO A 372 -18.54 -10.81 19.47
N GLY A 373 -18.71 -11.78 18.58
CA GLY A 373 -19.28 -13.10 18.91
C GLY A 373 -20.82 -13.15 18.88
N GLY A 374 -21.47 -12.02 18.60
CA GLY A 374 -22.92 -11.91 18.47
C GLY A 374 -23.68 -12.38 19.71
N THR A 375 -24.88 -12.89 19.49
CA THR A 375 -25.81 -13.32 20.55
C THR A 375 -25.20 -14.32 21.54
N ARG A 376 -24.30 -15.19 21.08
CA ARG A 376 -23.61 -16.19 21.91
C ARG A 376 -22.73 -15.55 22.99
N ALA A 377 -22.13 -14.39 22.71
CA ALA A 377 -21.19 -13.72 23.61
C ALA A 377 -21.85 -12.66 24.51
N GLU A 378 -23.09 -12.24 24.23
CA GLU A 378 -23.78 -11.14 24.92
C GLU A 378 -23.79 -11.29 26.44
N LYS A 379 -24.11 -12.49 26.95
CA LYS A 379 -24.13 -12.76 28.40
C LYS A 379 -22.77 -12.52 29.06
N MET A 380 -21.69 -12.91 28.38
CA MET A 380 -20.33 -12.72 28.91
C MET A 380 -19.91 -11.25 28.85
N TRP A 381 -20.27 -10.52 27.79
CA TRP A 381 -20.07 -9.07 27.73
C TRP A 381 -20.80 -8.35 28.87
N THR A 382 -22.03 -8.75 29.19
CA THR A 382 -22.77 -8.25 30.35
C THR A 382 -22.04 -8.52 31.66
N GLU A 383 -21.46 -9.71 31.83
CA GLU A 383 -20.69 -10.05 33.03
C GLU A 383 -19.43 -9.19 33.16
N LEU A 384 -18.70 -9.00 32.06
CA LEU A 384 -17.47 -8.22 32.03
C LEU A 384 -17.70 -6.72 32.30
N LEU A 385 -18.80 -6.16 31.80
CA LEU A 385 -19.09 -4.71 31.88
C LEU A 385 -20.07 -4.33 33.00
N GLY A 386 -20.85 -5.29 33.50
CA GLY A 386 -21.92 -5.05 34.48
C GLY A 386 -23.20 -4.45 33.89
N VAL A 387 -23.26 -4.26 32.58
CA VAL A 387 -24.41 -3.73 31.83
C VAL A 387 -24.58 -4.52 30.54
N GLY A 388 -25.83 -4.80 30.17
CA GLY A 388 -26.14 -5.58 28.98
C GLY A 388 -26.10 -4.77 27.68
N PRO A 389 -25.84 -5.40 26.53
CA PRO A 389 -25.84 -4.73 25.22
C PRO A 389 -27.19 -4.08 24.86
N ASP A 390 -28.30 -4.53 25.46
CA ASP A 390 -29.65 -3.95 25.32
C ASP A 390 -29.74 -2.49 25.80
N LYS A 391 -28.78 -2.04 26.62
CA LYS A 391 -28.64 -0.64 27.05
C LYS A 391 -27.48 0.03 26.30
N GLY A 392 -27.60 0.14 24.97
CA GLY A 392 -26.51 0.43 24.05
C GLY A 392 -25.57 1.58 24.46
N THR A 393 -26.09 2.80 24.65
CA THR A 393 -25.27 3.96 25.04
C THR A 393 -24.54 3.72 26.37
N THR A 394 -25.25 3.24 27.40
CA THR A 394 -24.65 2.95 28.71
C THR A 394 -23.63 1.82 28.62
N PHE A 395 -23.85 0.83 27.74
CA PHE A 395 -22.90 -0.24 27.48
C PHE A 395 -21.57 0.30 26.94
N TYR A 396 -21.61 1.16 25.93
CA TYR A 396 -20.39 1.74 25.37
C TYR A 396 -19.72 2.75 26.31
N GLU A 397 -20.48 3.50 27.10
CA GLU A 397 -19.93 4.31 28.19
C GLU A 397 -19.10 3.42 29.15
N ARG A 398 -19.67 2.30 29.62
CA ARG A 398 -18.92 1.37 30.49
C ARG A 398 -17.73 0.74 29.78
N LEU A 399 -17.83 0.45 28.48
CA LEU A 399 -16.75 -0.13 27.69
C LEU A 399 -15.51 0.78 27.67
N VAL A 400 -15.70 2.08 27.45
CA VAL A 400 -14.58 3.04 27.40
C VAL A 400 -14.01 3.39 28.77
N GLU A 401 -14.85 3.39 29.82
CA GLU A 401 -14.44 3.63 31.21
C GLU A 401 -13.61 2.48 31.79
N LYS A 402 -13.94 1.25 31.40
CA LYS A 402 -13.43 0.04 32.06
C LYS A 402 -11.92 -0.10 31.87
N ASP A 403 -11.24 -0.28 32.99
CA ASP A 403 -9.82 -0.63 33.05
C ASP A 403 -8.94 0.34 32.22
N ASP A 404 -9.21 1.65 32.30
CA ASP A 404 -8.46 2.70 31.58
C ASP A 404 -8.46 2.50 30.04
N GLY A 405 -9.55 1.95 29.49
CA GLY A 405 -9.73 1.71 28.05
C GLY A 405 -9.18 0.37 27.52
N TRP A 406 -8.63 -0.52 28.38
CA TRP A 406 -8.19 -1.86 27.96
C TRP A 406 -9.34 -2.74 27.45
N MET A 407 -10.55 -2.58 28.00
CA MET A 407 -11.73 -3.29 27.51
C MET A 407 -12.12 -2.86 26.10
N ALA A 408 -12.10 -1.55 25.81
CA ALA A 408 -12.38 -1.02 24.48
C ALA A 408 -11.34 -1.51 23.45
N SER A 409 -10.06 -1.57 23.81
CA SER A 409 -8.99 -2.13 22.98
C SER A 409 -9.20 -3.61 22.64
N TYR A 410 -9.64 -4.41 23.61
CA TYR A 410 -9.97 -5.83 23.39
C TYR A 410 -11.17 -6.00 22.47
N PHE A 411 -12.22 -5.23 22.72
CA PHE A 411 -13.42 -5.20 21.89
C PHE A 411 -13.06 -4.86 20.44
N ASP A 412 -12.28 -3.80 20.22
CA ASP A 412 -11.82 -3.37 18.89
C ASP A 412 -11.05 -4.47 18.16
N SER A 413 -10.11 -5.13 18.84
CA SER A 413 -9.31 -6.21 18.25
C SER A 413 -10.18 -7.39 17.79
N LEU A 414 -11.19 -7.76 18.59
CA LEU A 414 -12.12 -8.85 18.25
C LEU A 414 -13.16 -8.45 17.19
N ALA A 415 -13.56 -7.18 17.14
CA ALA A 415 -14.52 -6.66 16.17
C ALA A 415 -13.93 -6.53 14.75
N ARG A 416 -12.60 -6.45 14.62
CA ARG A 416 -11.88 -6.33 13.33
C ARG A 416 -11.69 -7.65 12.59
N ILE A 417 -11.66 -8.77 13.30
CA ILE A 417 -11.46 -10.10 12.72
C ILE A 417 -12.79 -10.79 12.46
N SER A 418 -12.79 -11.80 11.59
CA SER A 418 -13.96 -12.64 11.33
C SER A 418 -13.54 -14.10 11.14
N GLY A 419 -14.51 -15.02 11.10
CA GLY A 419 -14.27 -16.44 10.84
C GLY A 419 -13.87 -17.25 12.08
N PRO A 420 -13.17 -18.39 11.91
CA PRO A 420 -12.94 -19.36 12.99
C PRO A 420 -12.19 -18.80 14.20
N VAL A 421 -11.22 -17.92 13.97
CA VAL A 421 -10.43 -17.27 15.04
C VAL A 421 -11.31 -16.38 15.90
N GLN A 422 -12.18 -15.56 15.29
CA GLN A 422 -13.13 -14.74 16.04
C GLN A 422 -14.06 -15.63 16.87
N ALA A 423 -14.65 -16.66 16.25
CA ALA A 423 -15.53 -17.60 16.95
C ALA A 423 -14.84 -18.32 18.13
N TYR A 424 -13.54 -18.62 17.98
CA TYR A 424 -12.73 -19.21 19.05
C TYR A 424 -12.50 -18.22 20.21
N LEU A 425 -12.11 -16.98 19.90
CA LEU A 425 -11.79 -15.95 20.91
C LEU A 425 -13.03 -15.38 21.60
N THR A 426 -14.19 -15.40 20.93
CA THR A 426 -15.47 -14.90 21.48
C THR A 426 -16.31 -16.00 22.11
N GLU A 427 -15.80 -17.22 22.23
CA GLU A 427 -16.42 -18.24 23.08
C GLU A 427 -16.43 -17.72 24.53
N PRO A 428 -17.57 -17.75 25.26
CA PRO A 428 -17.73 -17.07 26.55
C PRO A 428 -16.57 -17.27 27.55
N GLU A 429 -16.15 -18.50 27.81
CA GLU A 429 -15.08 -18.76 28.78
C GLU A 429 -13.72 -18.25 28.28
N ARG A 430 -13.41 -18.47 27.00
CA ARG A 430 -12.18 -17.95 26.38
C ARG A 430 -12.15 -16.43 26.31
N LEU A 431 -13.27 -15.79 26.01
CA LEU A 431 -13.40 -14.34 25.95
C LEU A 431 -12.97 -13.70 27.27
N LYS A 432 -13.49 -14.21 28.39
CA LYS A 432 -13.12 -13.78 29.74
C LYS A 432 -11.68 -14.14 30.11
N ARG A 433 -11.24 -15.35 29.75
CA ARG A 433 -9.90 -15.88 30.04
C ARG A 433 -8.82 -15.00 29.41
N PHE A 434 -8.90 -14.74 28.11
CA PHE A 434 -7.91 -13.94 27.40
C PHE A 434 -8.00 -12.45 27.74
N TYR A 435 -9.21 -11.91 28.00
CA TYR A 435 -9.34 -10.56 28.54
C TYR A 435 -8.59 -10.43 29.87
N THR A 436 -8.78 -11.39 30.80
CA THR A 436 -8.14 -11.37 32.12
C THR A 436 -6.62 -11.46 32.00
N ALA A 437 -6.11 -12.29 31.09
CA ALA A 437 -4.69 -12.41 30.82
C ALA A 437 -4.09 -11.09 30.29
N MET A 438 -4.76 -10.45 29.32
CA MET A 438 -4.33 -9.16 28.77
C MET A 438 -4.50 -8.01 29.78
N ARG A 439 -5.59 -7.96 30.53
CA ARG A 439 -5.90 -6.90 31.51
C ARG A 439 -4.92 -6.84 32.68
N GLY A 440 -4.30 -7.96 33.04
CA GLY A 440 -3.29 -8.04 34.11
C GLY A 440 -3.75 -7.44 35.45
N ARG A 441 -2.81 -6.96 36.27
CA ARG A 441 -3.12 -6.35 37.58
C ARG A 441 -3.13 -4.82 37.57
N VAL A 442 -2.24 -4.22 36.79
CA VAL A 442 -2.09 -2.77 36.67
C VAL A 442 -2.71 -2.38 35.34
N THR A 443 -3.69 -1.48 35.32
CA THR A 443 -4.41 -1.08 34.10
C THR A 443 -3.96 0.26 33.54
N SER A 444 -3.29 1.09 34.35
CA SER A 444 -2.75 2.38 33.92
C SER A 444 -1.24 2.32 33.67
N PRO A 445 -0.70 2.98 32.63
CA PRO A 445 -1.43 3.76 31.63
C PRO A 445 -2.26 2.89 30.69
N GLY A 446 -3.44 3.39 30.33
CA GLY A 446 -4.33 2.80 29.34
C GLY A 446 -3.76 2.83 27.91
N PRO A 447 -4.31 2.01 26.99
CA PRO A 447 -3.80 1.87 25.62
C PRO A 447 -4.06 3.11 24.75
N ALA A 448 -4.87 4.05 25.23
CA ALA A 448 -5.21 5.30 24.55
C ALA A 448 -4.50 6.55 25.07
N ARG A 449 -3.58 6.39 26.03
CA ARG A 449 -2.79 7.50 26.58
C ARG A 449 -1.78 8.10 25.57
N PRO A 450 -1.10 7.33 24.71
CA PRO A 450 -0.17 7.91 23.74
C PRO A 450 -0.89 8.63 22.58
N VAL A 451 -0.12 9.33 21.75
CA VAL A 451 -0.62 10.01 20.54
C VAL A 451 -1.10 9.02 19.47
N PHE A 452 -0.52 7.82 19.43
CA PHE A 452 -0.94 6.71 18.57
C PHE A 452 -1.46 5.54 19.41
N ARG A 453 -2.31 4.69 18.81
CA ARG A 453 -2.89 3.52 19.50
C ARG A 453 -1.78 2.54 19.91
N ALA A 454 -1.70 2.19 21.19
CA ALA A 454 -0.65 1.31 21.72
C ALA A 454 -1.00 -0.19 21.71
N ASN A 455 -2.12 -0.58 21.08
CA ASN A 455 -2.60 -1.96 21.05
C ASN A 455 -2.10 -2.77 19.84
N THR A 456 -1.07 -2.29 19.14
CA THR A 456 -0.57 -2.90 17.90
C THR A 456 -0.36 -4.40 18.00
N ASP A 457 0.34 -4.84 19.05
CA ASP A 457 0.66 -6.25 19.25
C ASP A 457 -0.60 -7.11 19.52
N LEU A 458 -1.63 -6.56 20.15
CA LEU A 458 -2.90 -7.26 20.37
C LEU A 458 -3.67 -7.45 19.06
N VAL A 459 -3.71 -6.40 18.22
CA VAL A 459 -4.38 -6.50 16.91
C VAL A 459 -3.61 -7.44 15.99
N LEU A 460 -2.27 -7.38 15.98
CA LEU A 460 -1.44 -8.31 15.22
C LEU A 460 -1.61 -9.75 15.71
N LEU A 461 -1.61 -9.99 17.02
CA LEU A 461 -1.83 -11.33 17.60
C LEU A 461 -3.17 -11.91 17.14
N THR A 462 -4.26 -11.17 17.33
CA THR A 462 -5.61 -11.64 16.97
C THR A 462 -5.79 -11.84 15.46
N THR A 463 -5.13 -11.02 14.65
CA THR A 463 -5.17 -11.12 13.17
C THR A 463 -4.31 -12.26 12.63
N ARG A 464 -3.16 -12.55 13.26
CA ARG A 464 -2.18 -13.56 12.81
C ARG A 464 -2.39 -14.93 13.46
N MET A 465 -3.24 -15.03 14.47
CA MET A 465 -3.55 -16.29 15.14
C MET A 465 -4.09 -17.31 14.14
N ARG A 466 -3.64 -18.56 14.28
CA ARG A 466 -4.10 -19.69 13.46
C ARG A 466 -4.69 -20.77 14.35
N LEU A 467 -5.65 -21.49 13.79
CA LEU A 467 -6.20 -22.71 14.37
C LEU A 467 -5.79 -23.89 13.49
N ASP A 468 -5.40 -24.99 14.12
CA ASP A 468 -5.18 -26.26 13.46
C ASP A 468 -6.54 -26.88 13.04
N ALA A 469 -6.49 -27.95 12.24
CA ALA A 469 -7.70 -28.59 11.71
C ALA A 469 -8.65 -29.14 12.79
N ASP A 470 -8.15 -29.37 14.01
CA ASP A 470 -8.92 -29.79 15.18
C ASP A 470 -9.56 -28.62 15.95
N GLY A 471 -9.37 -27.37 15.48
CA GLY A 471 -9.87 -26.15 16.09
C GLY A 471 -9.06 -25.65 17.30
N ARG A 472 -7.89 -26.24 17.59
CA ARG A 472 -6.98 -25.77 18.64
C ARG A 472 -6.02 -24.70 18.12
N PRO A 473 -5.46 -23.85 19.00
CA PRO A 473 -4.42 -22.91 18.63
C PRO A 473 -3.20 -23.61 18.04
N HIS A 474 -2.79 -23.14 16.86
CA HIS A 474 -1.55 -23.58 16.25
C HIS A 474 -0.36 -23.09 17.10
N LEU A 475 0.53 -24.00 17.48
CA LEU A 475 1.67 -23.71 18.34
C LEU A 475 2.98 -24.21 17.71
N PRO A 476 3.81 -23.32 17.15
CA PRO A 476 5.04 -23.74 16.48
C PRO A 476 5.95 -24.57 17.38
N GLY A 477 6.40 -25.72 16.90
CA GLY A 477 7.26 -26.66 17.64
C GLY A 477 6.61 -27.35 18.84
N GLY A 478 5.33 -27.09 19.11
CA GLY A 478 4.59 -27.64 20.25
C GLY A 478 4.95 -27.01 21.60
N ILE A 479 4.19 -27.39 22.64
CA ILE A 479 4.20 -26.71 23.95
C ILE A 479 5.57 -26.70 24.65
N MET A 480 6.40 -27.72 24.43
CA MET A 480 7.70 -27.86 25.11
C MET A 480 8.68 -26.74 24.74
N VAL A 481 8.67 -26.28 23.50
CA VAL A 481 9.55 -25.19 23.06
C VAL A 481 9.21 -23.91 23.84
N TRP A 482 7.92 -23.60 23.97
CA TRP A 482 7.46 -22.41 24.69
C TRP A 482 7.74 -22.50 26.19
N LYS A 483 7.55 -23.68 26.81
CA LYS A 483 7.96 -23.89 28.20
C LYS A 483 9.43 -23.56 28.42
N ASN A 484 10.30 -24.07 27.53
CA ASN A 484 11.74 -23.89 27.63
C ASN A 484 12.13 -22.42 27.42
N LEU A 485 11.50 -21.72 26.46
CA LEU A 485 11.72 -20.30 26.24
C LEU A 485 11.48 -19.48 27.51
N PHE A 486 10.33 -19.65 28.14
CA PHE A 486 9.97 -18.90 29.35
C PHE A 486 10.73 -19.36 30.60
N ALA A 487 11.14 -20.63 30.68
CA ALA A 487 11.94 -21.15 31.81
C ALA A 487 13.44 -20.81 31.70
N SER A 488 13.94 -20.51 30.50
CA SER A 488 15.35 -20.25 30.23
C SER A 488 15.84 -18.97 30.91
N LYS A 489 17.05 -19.04 31.49
CA LYS A 489 17.77 -17.88 32.04
C LYS A 489 18.69 -17.20 31.00
N ASN A 490 18.72 -17.68 29.76
CA ASN A 490 19.75 -17.34 28.77
C ASN A 490 19.45 -16.04 27.98
N GLY A 491 19.34 -14.90 28.67
CA GLY A 491 19.67 -13.59 28.07
C GLY A 491 18.53 -12.64 27.67
N ALA A 492 17.27 -13.06 27.72
CA ALA A 492 16.13 -12.13 27.68
C ALA A 492 15.58 -11.93 29.09
N LYS A 493 15.29 -10.67 29.48
CA LYS A 493 14.50 -10.40 30.69
C LYS A 493 13.09 -10.91 30.42
N MET A 494 12.81 -12.14 30.83
CA MET A 494 11.48 -12.71 30.79
C MET A 494 10.64 -12.16 31.94
N ASP A 495 9.33 -12.04 31.71
CA ASP A 495 8.39 -11.72 32.76
C ASP A 495 8.51 -12.77 33.90
N PRO A 496 8.82 -12.36 35.15
CA PRO A 496 9.06 -13.31 36.23
C PRO A 496 7.85 -14.19 36.58
N LEU A 497 6.62 -13.70 36.38
CA LEU A 497 5.40 -14.46 36.65
C LEU A 497 5.20 -15.52 35.57
N LEU A 498 5.39 -15.15 34.30
CA LEU A 498 5.30 -16.11 33.18
C LEU A 498 6.41 -17.16 33.26
N ALA A 499 7.64 -16.76 33.60
CA ALA A 499 8.76 -17.68 33.78
C ALA A 499 8.48 -18.72 34.89
N LYS A 500 7.82 -18.30 35.99
CA LYS A 500 7.41 -19.20 37.08
C LYS A 500 6.25 -20.12 36.67
N ALA A 501 5.31 -19.64 35.87
CA ALA A 501 4.14 -20.40 35.43
C ALA A 501 4.46 -21.43 34.34
N ALA A 502 5.39 -21.10 33.44
CA ALA A 502 5.66 -21.85 32.22
C ALA A 502 5.91 -23.36 32.40
N PRO A 503 6.70 -23.84 33.38
CA PRO A 503 6.91 -25.27 33.59
C PRO A 503 5.61 -26.06 33.77
N GLY A 504 4.58 -25.43 34.36
CA GLY A 504 3.28 -26.01 34.66
C GLY A 504 2.27 -26.02 33.51
N TRP A 505 2.58 -25.43 32.34
CA TRP A 505 1.66 -25.42 31.20
C TRP A 505 1.38 -26.84 30.67
N LYS A 506 0.16 -27.12 30.23
CA LYS A 506 -0.28 -28.42 29.71
C LYS A 506 -1.07 -28.29 28.41
N GLU A 507 -1.64 -27.11 28.16
CA GLU A 507 -2.51 -26.83 27.01
C GLU A 507 -2.02 -25.61 26.22
N PRO A 508 -2.21 -25.56 24.89
CA PRO A 508 -1.85 -24.41 24.05
C PRO A 508 -2.48 -23.09 24.52
N GLU A 509 -3.69 -23.15 25.08
CA GLU A 509 -4.42 -22.00 25.64
C GLU A 509 -3.60 -21.24 26.68
N GLN A 510 -2.78 -21.93 27.48
CA GLN A 510 -1.96 -21.28 28.51
C GLN A 510 -0.78 -20.50 27.90
N VAL A 511 -0.28 -20.94 26.74
CA VAL A 511 0.70 -20.17 25.98
C VAL A 511 0.04 -18.96 25.34
N LEU A 512 -1.17 -19.10 24.79
CA LEU A 512 -1.93 -17.97 24.27
C LEU A 512 -2.24 -16.94 25.35
N GLU A 513 -2.63 -17.34 26.57
CA GLU A 513 -2.80 -16.42 27.69
C GLU A 513 -1.52 -15.60 27.95
N ALA A 514 -0.36 -16.24 27.90
CA ALA A 514 0.91 -15.53 28.03
C ALA A 514 1.11 -14.53 26.88
N MET A 515 0.77 -14.89 25.64
CA MET A 515 0.84 -13.99 24.48
C MET A 515 -0.10 -12.77 24.63
N PHE A 516 -1.34 -13.00 25.05
CA PHE A 516 -2.29 -11.92 25.37
C PHE A 516 -1.77 -11.02 26.50
N GLY A 517 -1.19 -11.61 27.55
CA GLY A 517 -0.57 -10.86 28.65
C GLY A 517 0.67 -10.06 28.23
N LEU A 518 1.42 -10.50 27.21
CA LEU A 518 2.56 -9.79 26.65
C LEU A 518 2.16 -8.69 25.67
N SER A 519 1.01 -8.81 25.01
CA SER A 519 0.54 -7.85 23.98
C SER A 519 0.35 -6.42 24.47
N ARG A 520 0.23 -6.24 25.79
CA ARG A 520 0.13 -4.92 26.43
C ARG A 520 1.46 -4.26 26.75
N LYS A 521 2.56 -5.02 26.71
CA LYS A 521 3.86 -4.57 27.20
C LYS A 521 4.66 -3.95 26.06
N MET A 522 5.19 -2.75 26.28
CA MET A 522 6.07 -2.07 25.31
C MET A 522 7.51 -2.61 25.31
N ALA A 523 7.94 -3.21 26.42
CA ALA A 523 9.24 -3.85 26.59
C ALA A 523 9.03 -5.28 27.13
N GLU A 524 10.00 -6.18 26.94
CA GLU A 524 9.89 -7.60 27.36
C GLU A 524 8.77 -8.40 26.65
N ASN A 525 8.32 -7.94 25.48
CA ASN A 525 7.33 -8.63 24.61
C ASN A 525 7.99 -9.47 23.50
N GLU A 526 9.30 -9.70 23.56
CA GLU A 526 10.04 -10.49 22.56
C GLU A 526 9.44 -11.90 22.31
N PRO A 527 8.97 -12.66 23.32
CA PRO A 527 8.31 -13.94 23.07
C PRO A 527 7.07 -13.86 22.18
N LEU A 528 6.31 -12.76 22.28
CA LEU A 528 5.15 -12.53 21.41
C LEU A 528 5.58 -12.29 19.96
N LYS A 529 6.64 -11.51 19.75
CA LYS A 529 7.19 -11.27 18.41
C LYS A 529 7.74 -12.56 17.78
N ILE A 530 8.40 -13.41 18.58
CA ILE A 530 8.84 -14.75 18.19
C ILE A 530 7.64 -15.61 17.80
N PHE A 531 6.59 -15.66 18.63
CA PHE A 531 5.37 -16.42 18.35
C PHE A 531 4.71 -16.03 17.04
N MET A 532 4.53 -14.73 16.80
CA MET A 532 3.92 -14.24 15.56
C MET A 532 4.80 -14.56 14.34
N ALA A 533 6.11 -14.35 14.41
CA ALA A 533 7.03 -14.63 13.31
C ALA A 533 7.05 -16.13 12.95
N LEU A 534 7.12 -17.02 13.93
CA LEU A 534 7.15 -18.46 13.70
C LEU A 534 5.80 -19.01 13.23
N THR A 535 4.69 -18.46 13.71
CA THR A 535 3.35 -18.79 13.21
C THR A 535 3.23 -18.49 11.72
N ASP A 536 3.86 -17.41 11.26
CA ASP A 536 3.88 -17.06 9.84
C ASP A 536 4.89 -17.85 9.02
N VAL A 537 6.05 -18.21 9.58
CA VAL A 537 6.96 -19.18 8.95
C VAL A 537 6.24 -20.51 8.67
N GLU A 538 5.32 -20.93 9.54
CA GLU A 538 4.52 -22.13 9.36
C GLU A 538 3.18 -21.91 8.61
N ARG A 539 2.82 -20.67 8.25
CA ARG A 539 1.48 -20.31 7.71
C ARG A 539 1.09 -21.12 6.48
N ASN A 540 2.01 -21.27 5.54
CA ASN A 540 1.76 -21.87 4.23
C ASN A 540 2.44 -23.23 4.05
N ARG A 541 2.93 -23.83 5.14
CA ARG A 541 3.63 -25.13 5.10
C ARG A 541 2.64 -26.29 5.13
N THR A 542 2.88 -27.30 4.30
CA THR A 542 2.11 -28.55 4.33
C THR A 542 2.45 -29.41 5.54
N LYS A 543 3.71 -29.32 6.03
CA LYS A 543 4.20 -29.94 7.26
C LYS A 543 4.84 -28.85 8.14
N PRO A 544 4.45 -28.76 9.43
CA PRO A 544 5.16 -27.93 10.40
C PRO A 544 6.64 -28.30 10.50
N LEU A 545 7.45 -27.34 10.92
CA LEU A 545 8.86 -27.55 11.21
C LEU A 545 9.04 -28.45 12.44
N GLU A 546 10.19 -29.10 12.51
CA GLU A 546 10.52 -29.93 13.66
C GLU A 546 10.79 -29.07 14.90
N ALA A 547 10.47 -29.60 16.08
CA ALA A 547 10.60 -28.87 17.34
C ALA A 547 12.03 -28.36 17.59
N ASN A 548 13.06 -29.09 17.14
CA ASN A 548 14.46 -28.68 17.25
C ASN A 548 14.78 -27.47 16.38
N THR A 549 14.24 -27.41 15.15
CA THR A 549 14.39 -26.27 14.25
C THR A 549 13.69 -25.05 14.84
N ILE A 550 12.49 -25.23 15.39
CA ILE A 550 11.77 -24.15 16.05
C ILE A 550 12.52 -23.65 17.29
N ASP A 551 13.04 -24.54 18.14
CA ASP A 551 13.86 -24.16 19.31
C ASP A 551 15.14 -23.39 18.91
N LEU A 552 15.77 -23.77 17.79
CA LEU A 552 16.89 -23.01 17.20
C LEU A 552 16.46 -21.60 16.82
N LEU A 553 15.36 -21.44 16.08
CA LEU A 553 14.85 -20.13 15.68
C LEU A 553 14.47 -19.28 16.91
N VAL A 554 13.77 -19.85 17.88
CA VAL A 554 13.44 -19.14 19.12
C VAL A 554 14.69 -18.55 19.81
N LYS A 555 15.78 -19.30 19.88
CA LYS A 555 17.04 -18.85 20.52
C LYS A 555 17.75 -17.74 19.76
N GLU A 556 17.68 -17.75 18.43
CA GLU A 556 18.43 -16.84 17.55
C GLU A 556 17.65 -15.60 17.12
N TYR A 557 16.38 -15.49 17.50
CA TYR A 557 15.49 -14.44 17.00
C TYR A 557 16.04 -13.02 17.18
N ARG A 558 16.71 -12.72 18.29
CA ARG A 558 17.24 -11.37 18.55
C ARG A 558 18.25 -10.92 17.50
N GLU A 559 19.10 -11.83 17.04
CA GLU A 559 20.15 -11.52 16.07
C GLU A 559 19.67 -11.76 14.64
N LEU A 560 18.92 -12.83 14.40
CA LEU A 560 18.60 -13.35 13.08
C LEU A 560 17.10 -13.27 12.71
N GLY A 561 16.24 -12.75 13.57
CA GLY A 561 14.79 -12.77 13.39
C GLY A 561 14.29 -12.05 12.14
N ALA A 562 15.01 -11.03 11.65
CA ALA A 562 14.67 -10.39 10.37
C ALA A 562 14.78 -11.36 9.18
N GLN A 563 15.70 -12.32 9.25
CA GLN A 563 15.95 -13.30 8.20
C GLN A 563 14.79 -14.30 8.04
N TYR A 564 13.86 -14.38 9.00
CA TYR A 564 12.79 -15.37 8.98
C TYR A 564 11.78 -15.12 7.86
N SER A 565 11.78 -13.91 7.30
CA SER A 565 11.01 -13.61 6.10
C SER A 565 11.40 -14.45 4.89
N LEU A 566 12.67 -14.89 4.79
CA LEU A 566 13.12 -15.84 3.77
C LEU A 566 12.42 -17.20 3.92
N PHE A 567 12.20 -17.64 5.17
CA PHE A 567 11.60 -18.94 5.46
C PHE A 567 10.08 -18.92 5.34
N ALA A 568 9.45 -17.80 5.71
CA ALA A 568 8.01 -17.59 5.55
C ALA A 568 7.59 -17.50 4.09
N GLU A 569 8.41 -16.88 3.24
CA GLU A 569 8.13 -16.74 1.80
C GLU A 569 8.25 -18.06 1.02
N VAL A 570 9.13 -18.97 1.46
CA VAL A 570 9.35 -20.27 0.79
C VAL A 570 9.03 -21.42 1.75
N PRO A 571 7.74 -21.76 1.92
CA PRO A 571 7.29 -22.76 2.89
C PRO A 571 7.75 -24.19 2.56
N THR A 572 8.35 -24.42 1.38
CA THR A 572 8.91 -25.71 0.96
C THR A 572 10.34 -25.94 1.45
N LEU A 573 11.01 -24.95 2.04
CA LEU A 573 12.35 -25.12 2.61
C LEU A 573 12.37 -26.17 3.71
N SER A 574 13.34 -27.07 3.70
CA SER A 574 13.50 -28.11 4.72
C SER A 574 14.12 -27.59 6.01
N ASP A 575 13.89 -28.29 7.12
CA ASP A 575 14.54 -28.06 8.41
C ASP A 575 16.09 -28.04 8.29
N ALA A 576 16.64 -28.92 7.45
CA ALA A 576 18.08 -29.01 7.22
C ALA A 576 18.65 -27.75 6.56
N THR A 577 17.98 -27.23 5.53
CA THR A 577 18.41 -26.01 4.83
C THR A 577 18.28 -24.78 5.73
N ILE A 578 17.19 -24.67 6.50
CA ILE A 578 17.01 -23.58 7.47
C ILE A 578 18.15 -23.62 8.50
N THR A 579 18.44 -24.78 9.07
CA THR A 579 19.52 -24.95 10.06
C THR A 579 20.88 -24.57 9.46
N ALA A 580 21.19 -25.04 8.24
CA ALA A 580 22.44 -24.70 7.56
C ALA A 580 22.59 -23.19 7.31
N TYR A 581 21.51 -22.49 6.94
CA TYR A 581 21.52 -21.03 6.79
C TYR A 581 21.84 -20.32 8.11
N MET A 582 21.19 -20.74 9.20
CA MET A 582 21.41 -20.18 10.53
C MET A 582 22.85 -20.42 11.03
N GLU A 583 23.40 -21.60 10.76
CA GLU A 583 24.80 -21.92 11.10
C GLU A 583 25.81 -21.08 10.30
N ALA A 584 25.59 -20.91 9.00
CA ALA A 584 26.44 -20.06 8.17
C ALA A 584 26.39 -18.59 8.62
N ALA A 585 25.20 -18.07 8.94
CA ALA A 585 25.02 -16.71 9.44
C ALA A 585 25.78 -16.49 10.77
N ARG A 586 25.68 -17.44 11.71
CA ARG A 586 26.47 -17.43 12.96
C ARG A 586 27.97 -17.50 12.69
N GLY A 587 28.42 -18.37 11.79
CA GLY A 587 29.83 -18.50 11.41
C GLY A 587 30.41 -17.17 10.92
N ILE A 588 29.67 -16.46 10.06
CA ILE A 588 30.03 -15.13 9.58
C ILE A 588 30.08 -14.12 10.74
N SER A 589 29.11 -14.12 11.65
CA SER A 589 29.10 -13.24 12.83
C SER A 589 30.32 -13.42 13.74
N LEU A 590 31.02 -14.56 13.70
CA LEU A 590 32.22 -14.84 14.48
C LEU A 590 33.52 -14.32 13.83
N ILE A 591 33.49 -13.84 12.57
CA ILE A 591 34.66 -13.28 11.87
C ILE A 591 35.11 -11.99 12.57
N LYS A 592 36.31 -11.93 13.15
CA LYS A 592 36.80 -10.76 13.89
C LYS A 592 37.17 -9.56 13.02
N ASP A 593 37.62 -9.81 11.79
CA ASP A 593 37.93 -8.75 10.83
C ASP A 593 36.62 -8.17 10.28
N VAL A 594 36.31 -6.92 10.68
CA VAL A 594 35.02 -6.28 10.36
C VAL A 594 34.80 -6.12 8.85
N PRO A 595 35.78 -5.65 8.04
CA PRO A 595 35.63 -5.62 6.59
C PRO A 595 35.34 -7.01 6.00
N LEU A 596 36.09 -8.04 6.39
CA LEU A 596 35.87 -9.40 5.92
C LEU A 596 34.48 -9.94 6.31
N ARG A 597 34.02 -9.64 7.52
CA ARG A 597 32.67 -9.99 7.99
C ARG A 597 31.61 -9.33 7.10
N ALA A 598 31.76 -8.04 6.81
CA ALA A 598 30.84 -7.29 5.96
C ALA A 598 30.82 -7.83 4.52
N ASP A 599 31.98 -8.20 3.97
CA ASP A 599 32.10 -8.80 2.64
C ASP A 599 31.42 -10.19 2.58
N ALA A 600 31.66 -11.03 3.59
CA ALA A 600 31.05 -12.36 3.69
C ALA A 600 29.52 -12.27 3.82
N ALA A 601 29.04 -11.42 4.74
CA ALA A 601 27.62 -11.20 4.95
C ALA A 601 26.95 -10.63 3.70
N GLY A 602 27.52 -9.58 3.11
CA GLY A 602 26.99 -8.95 1.90
C GLY A 602 26.92 -9.90 0.71
N THR A 603 27.93 -10.76 0.53
CA THR A 603 27.95 -11.76 -0.54
C THR A 603 26.88 -12.83 -0.34
N LEU A 604 26.80 -13.44 0.85
CA LEU A 604 25.79 -14.47 1.14
C LEU A 604 24.37 -13.91 1.04
N GLN A 605 24.13 -12.71 1.59
CA GLN A 605 22.81 -12.09 1.55
C GLN A 605 22.40 -11.66 0.15
N ALA A 606 23.34 -11.17 -0.68
CA ALA A 606 23.05 -10.85 -2.08
C ALA A 606 22.63 -12.09 -2.87
N LEU A 607 23.34 -13.20 -2.65
CA LEU A 607 22.98 -14.50 -3.21
C LEU A 607 21.61 -14.98 -2.73
N ALA A 608 21.35 -14.95 -1.42
CA ALA A 608 20.05 -15.35 -0.85
C ALA A 608 18.89 -14.47 -1.39
N SER A 609 19.12 -13.18 -1.59
CA SER A 609 18.14 -12.28 -2.21
C SER A 609 17.88 -12.61 -3.68
N PHE A 610 18.90 -12.97 -4.47
CA PHE A 610 18.67 -13.47 -5.84
C PHE A 610 17.86 -14.76 -5.87
N TRP A 611 18.19 -15.70 -4.97
CA TRP A 611 17.41 -16.93 -4.82
C TRP A 611 15.94 -16.61 -4.51
N GLN A 612 15.67 -15.69 -3.58
CA GLN A 612 14.32 -15.25 -3.24
C GLN A 612 13.60 -14.62 -4.44
N ILE A 613 14.27 -13.74 -5.20
CA ILE A 613 13.73 -13.12 -6.42
C ILE A 613 13.36 -14.21 -7.44
N PHE A 614 14.25 -15.16 -7.71
CA PHE A 614 14.06 -16.20 -8.71
C PHE A 614 12.99 -17.22 -8.31
N VAL A 615 12.85 -17.53 -7.02
CA VAL A 615 11.74 -18.36 -6.52
C VAL A 615 10.41 -17.62 -6.65
N ARG A 616 10.35 -16.32 -6.31
CA ARG A 616 9.14 -15.50 -6.45
C ARG A 616 8.68 -15.36 -7.89
N GLN A 617 9.64 -15.23 -8.81
CA GLN A 617 9.38 -15.18 -10.26
C GLN A 617 9.21 -16.56 -10.90
N HIS A 618 9.24 -17.64 -10.10
CA HIS A 618 9.11 -19.02 -10.55
C HIS A 618 10.16 -19.48 -11.60
N THR A 619 11.25 -18.73 -11.77
CA THR A 619 12.38 -19.10 -12.64
C THR A 619 13.19 -20.24 -12.03
N ILE A 620 13.33 -20.25 -10.71
CA ILE A 620 13.67 -21.45 -9.94
C ILE A 620 12.35 -22.18 -9.62
N PRO A 621 12.14 -23.40 -10.13
CA PRO A 621 10.94 -24.16 -9.83
C PRO A 621 10.83 -24.45 -8.32
N PRO A 622 9.61 -24.48 -7.73
CA PRO A 622 9.42 -24.72 -6.29
C PRO A 622 10.12 -25.97 -5.75
N GLY A 623 10.19 -27.04 -6.56
CA GLY A 623 10.87 -28.29 -6.19
C GLY A 623 12.40 -28.21 -6.15
N SER A 624 13.01 -27.17 -6.73
CA SER A 624 14.45 -26.93 -6.73
C SER A 624 14.89 -25.86 -5.72
N ALA A 625 13.94 -25.12 -5.14
CA ALA A 625 14.23 -23.99 -4.24
C ALA A 625 15.09 -24.39 -3.04
N ASP A 626 14.72 -25.48 -2.34
CA ASP A 626 15.44 -25.98 -1.15
C ASP A 626 16.88 -26.39 -1.46
N ALA A 627 17.07 -27.26 -2.46
CA ALA A 627 18.39 -27.75 -2.86
C ALA A 627 19.30 -26.61 -3.35
N THR A 628 18.74 -25.59 -4.02
CA THR A 628 19.50 -24.45 -4.51
C THR A 628 20.03 -23.60 -3.35
N LEU A 629 19.17 -23.26 -2.37
CA LEU A 629 19.60 -22.49 -1.20
C LEU A 629 20.65 -23.27 -0.39
N ALA A 630 20.43 -24.57 -0.16
CA ALA A 630 21.39 -25.42 0.54
C ALA A 630 22.78 -25.42 -0.13
N ALA A 631 22.82 -25.54 -1.46
CA ALA A 631 24.06 -25.50 -2.23
C ALA A 631 24.78 -24.15 -2.14
N MET A 632 24.04 -23.04 -2.10
CA MET A 632 24.60 -21.69 -2.02
C MET A 632 25.16 -21.36 -0.63
N VAL A 633 24.55 -21.89 0.42
CA VAL A 633 24.95 -21.63 1.82
C VAL A 633 26.19 -22.44 2.20
N GLN A 634 26.34 -23.66 1.67
CA GLN A 634 27.37 -24.62 2.08
C GLN A 634 28.82 -24.09 2.04
N PRO A 635 29.26 -23.29 1.05
CA PRO A 635 30.60 -22.70 1.04
C PRO A 635 30.85 -21.75 2.22
N PHE A 636 29.82 -21.01 2.66
CA PHE A 636 29.94 -20.01 3.72
C PHE A 636 30.00 -20.64 5.12
N ALA A 637 29.47 -21.85 5.30
CA ALA A 637 29.56 -22.60 6.54
C ALA A 637 31.01 -23.00 6.91
N LYS A 638 31.94 -22.97 5.94
CA LYS A 638 33.33 -23.40 6.12
C LYS A 638 34.28 -22.26 6.48
N ILE A 639 33.81 -21.00 6.45
CA ILE A 639 34.67 -19.84 6.64
C ILE A 639 35.21 -19.80 8.07
N GLN A 640 36.50 -20.14 8.23
CA GLN A 640 37.22 -20.04 9.50
C GLN A 640 37.97 -18.71 9.57
N GLY A 641 38.01 -18.08 10.75
CA GLY A 641 38.39 -16.67 10.96
C GLY A 641 39.81 -16.19 10.61
N GLN A 642 40.55 -16.88 9.73
CA GLN A 642 41.82 -16.41 9.15
C GLN A 642 41.57 -15.59 7.88
N ARG A 643 42.14 -14.39 7.79
CA ARG A 643 41.75 -13.37 6.78
C ARG A 643 41.95 -13.80 5.32
N GLU A 644 43.13 -14.31 4.97
CA GLU A 644 43.46 -14.68 3.58
C GLU A 644 42.69 -15.91 3.10
N ILE A 645 42.57 -16.94 3.96
CA ILE A 645 41.80 -18.15 3.68
C ILE A 645 40.31 -17.79 3.55
N GLY A 646 39.79 -16.98 4.47
CA GLY A 646 38.41 -16.50 4.45
C GLY A 646 38.08 -15.72 3.18
N GLN A 647 38.95 -14.82 2.69
CA GLN A 647 38.70 -14.10 1.44
C GLN A 647 38.62 -15.03 0.22
N ARG A 648 39.50 -16.04 0.13
CA ARG A 648 39.45 -17.02 -0.96
C ARG A 648 38.13 -17.80 -0.93
N GLU A 649 37.73 -18.28 0.23
CA GLU A 649 36.48 -19.04 0.43
C GLU A 649 35.24 -18.19 0.12
N ILE A 650 35.23 -16.90 0.48
CA ILE A 650 34.13 -15.98 0.15
C ILE A 650 34.02 -15.75 -1.36
N PHE A 651 35.15 -15.52 -2.05
CA PHE A 651 35.13 -15.33 -3.51
C PHE A 651 34.61 -16.59 -4.22
N ASP A 652 35.14 -17.76 -3.84
CA ASP A 652 34.71 -19.05 -4.37
C ASP A 652 33.22 -19.31 -4.09
N GLY A 653 32.76 -19.01 -2.88
CA GLY A 653 31.36 -19.12 -2.49
C GLY A 653 30.46 -18.20 -3.31
N GLY A 654 30.88 -16.96 -3.53
CA GLY A 654 30.22 -15.99 -4.40
C GLY A 654 30.07 -16.49 -5.84
N GLN A 655 31.19 -16.88 -6.46
CA GLN A 655 31.23 -17.37 -7.85
C GLN A 655 30.39 -18.65 -8.03
N LYS A 656 30.56 -19.63 -7.14
CA LYS A 656 29.78 -20.89 -7.16
C LYS A 656 28.29 -20.65 -6.88
N GLY A 657 27.97 -19.71 -6.00
CA GLY A 657 26.58 -19.32 -5.71
C GLY A 657 25.88 -18.77 -6.96
N VAL A 658 26.53 -17.88 -7.72
CA VAL A 658 25.99 -17.39 -9.00
C VAL A 658 25.80 -18.55 -9.99
N GLN A 659 26.77 -19.46 -10.12
CA GLN A 659 26.64 -20.61 -11.01
C GLN A 659 25.49 -21.54 -10.60
N ALA A 660 25.31 -21.78 -9.29
CA ALA A 660 24.21 -22.59 -8.77
C ALA A 660 22.85 -21.96 -9.08
N LEU A 661 22.71 -20.64 -8.91
CA LEU A 661 21.51 -19.88 -9.27
C LEU A 661 21.20 -19.97 -10.77
N LEU A 662 22.19 -19.71 -11.64
CA LEU A 662 22.03 -19.79 -13.09
C LEU A 662 21.62 -21.20 -13.54
N THR A 663 22.22 -22.23 -12.94
CA THR A 663 21.88 -23.64 -13.22
C THR A 663 20.46 -23.96 -12.78
N ALA A 664 20.08 -23.58 -11.56
CA ALA A 664 18.74 -23.83 -11.02
C ALA A 664 17.65 -23.09 -11.79
N ALA A 665 17.94 -21.87 -12.26
CA ALA A 665 17.06 -21.06 -13.11
C ALA A 665 17.07 -21.51 -14.58
N ARG A 666 17.83 -22.55 -14.94
CA ARG A 666 17.97 -23.09 -16.30
C ARG A 666 18.42 -22.04 -17.32
N ALA A 667 19.30 -21.13 -16.91
CA ALA A 667 19.91 -20.17 -17.81
C ALA A 667 20.70 -20.91 -18.93
N PRO A 668 20.76 -20.35 -20.14
CA PRO A 668 21.55 -20.93 -21.23
C PRO A 668 23.02 -21.15 -20.83
N THR A 669 23.64 -22.21 -21.34
CA THR A 669 25.06 -22.49 -21.09
C THR A 669 26.01 -21.62 -21.93
N SER A 670 25.51 -21.05 -23.02
CA SER A 670 26.21 -20.07 -23.87
C SER A 670 25.80 -18.65 -23.49
N GLY A 671 26.75 -17.72 -23.41
CA GLY A 671 26.48 -16.32 -23.07
C GLY A 671 27.33 -15.87 -21.89
N SER A 672 27.08 -14.64 -21.42
CA SER A 672 27.81 -14.04 -20.30
C SER A 672 27.01 -14.22 -19.00
N ALA A 673 27.70 -14.38 -17.87
CA ALA A 673 27.04 -14.52 -16.57
C ALA A 673 26.32 -13.22 -16.17
N GLN A 674 26.87 -12.06 -16.56
CA GLN A 674 26.22 -10.77 -16.34
C GLN A 674 24.88 -10.68 -17.08
N ASP A 675 24.86 -11.00 -18.37
CA ASP A 675 23.65 -10.86 -19.19
C ASP A 675 22.56 -11.81 -18.70
N HIS A 676 22.90 -13.06 -18.38
CA HIS A 676 21.94 -14.03 -17.84
C HIS A 676 21.38 -13.58 -16.48
N MET A 677 22.20 -13.01 -15.60
CA MET A 677 21.71 -12.47 -14.33
C MET A 677 20.79 -11.27 -14.55
N MET A 678 21.13 -10.34 -15.46
CA MET A 678 20.28 -9.19 -15.79
C MET A 678 18.94 -9.61 -16.39
N ASP A 679 18.95 -10.59 -17.30
CA ASP A 679 17.72 -11.18 -17.88
C ASP A 679 16.84 -11.82 -16.80
N LEU A 680 17.42 -12.65 -15.93
CA LEU A 680 16.67 -13.28 -14.85
C LEU A 680 16.14 -12.25 -13.85
N LEU A 681 16.90 -11.20 -13.53
CA LEU A 681 16.45 -10.15 -12.61
C LEU A 681 15.36 -9.25 -13.22
N ALA A 682 15.41 -8.99 -14.53
CA ALA A 682 14.31 -8.33 -15.23
C ALA A 682 13.03 -9.19 -15.21
N GLY A 683 13.22 -10.51 -15.19
CA GLY A 683 12.19 -11.55 -15.13
C GLY A 683 12.03 -12.25 -16.48
N THR A 684 11.53 -13.49 -16.48
CA THR A 684 11.64 -14.36 -17.67
C THR A 684 10.49 -14.24 -18.65
N LYS A 685 10.80 -14.58 -19.91
CA LYS A 685 9.89 -14.63 -21.05
C LYS A 685 8.79 -15.68 -20.85
N PRO A 686 7.54 -15.43 -21.27
CA PRO A 686 6.52 -16.48 -21.37
C PRO A 686 7.03 -17.63 -22.24
N ALA A 687 6.82 -18.87 -21.77
CA ALA A 687 7.19 -20.08 -22.50
C ALA A 687 6.56 -20.06 -23.91
N GLY A 688 7.40 -20.16 -24.95
CA GLY A 688 6.96 -20.17 -26.35
C GLY A 688 7.12 -18.83 -27.11
N SER A 689 7.52 -17.74 -26.46
CA SER A 689 7.82 -16.47 -27.15
C SER A 689 9.25 -16.45 -27.73
N ALA A 690 9.37 -16.41 -29.06
CA ALA A 690 10.67 -16.37 -29.74
C ALA A 690 11.37 -14.98 -29.67
N ARG A 691 10.65 -13.92 -29.26
CA ARG A 691 11.17 -12.55 -29.13
C ARG A 691 10.86 -11.98 -27.74
N LEU A 692 11.79 -11.19 -27.22
CA LEU A 692 11.57 -10.33 -26.07
C LEU A 692 10.40 -9.37 -26.37
N SER A 693 9.50 -9.16 -25.42
CA SER A 693 8.54 -8.08 -25.52
C SER A 693 9.26 -6.73 -25.40
N ASP A 694 8.70 -5.69 -26.01
CA ASP A 694 9.24 -4.32 -25.88
C ASP A 694 9.34 -3.90 -24.40
N ALA A 695 8.40 -4.37 -23.55
CA ALA A 695 8.42 -4.14 -22.12
C ALA A 695 9.66 -4.74 -21.43
N HIS A 696 10.04 -5.97 -21.78
CA HIS A 696 11.24 -6.60 -21.23
C HIS A 696 12.52 -5.89 -21.71
N GLN A 697 12.57 -5.46 -22.97
CA GLN A 697 13.72 -4.70 -23.48
C GLN A 697 13.88 -3.37 -22.75
N GLN A 698 12.77 -2.65 -22.51
CA GLN A 698 12.78 -1.40 -21.75
C GLN A 698 13.26 -1.62 -20.31
N MET A 699 12.78 -2.67 -19.63
CA MET A 699 13.24 -2.99 -18.27
C MET A 699 14.75 -3.28 -18.21
N LEU A 700 15.27 -4.07 -19.15
CA LEU A 700 16.71 -4.31 -19.24
C LEU A 700 17.50 -3.02 -19.46
N GLN A 701 17.01 -2.14 -20.33
CA GLN A 701 17.66 -0.85 -20.57
C GLN A 701 17.70 0.01 -19.30
N ASP A 702 16.60 0.08 -18.55
CA ASP A 702 16.54 0.87 -17.33
C ASP A 702 17.40 0.28 -16.22
N MET A 703 17.43 -1.05 -16.09
CA MET A 703 18.32 -1.75 -15.16
C MET A 703 19.80 -1.51 -15.51
N THR A 704 20.16 -1.57 -16.80
CA THR A 704 21.54 -1.30 -17.27
C THR A 704 21.95 0.15 -16.97
N LYS A 705 21.06 1.13 -17.15
CA LYS A 705 21.34 2.54 -16.79
C LYS A 705 21.67 2.67 -15.30
N VAL A 706 20.92 2.01 -14.41
CA VAL A 706 21.19 2.04 -12.96
C VAL A 706 22.53 1.37 -12.65
N PHE A 707 22.81 0.21 -13.25
CA PHE A 707 24.07 -0.51 -13.08
C PHE A 707 25.29 0.35 -13.48
N GLU A 708 25.19 1.04 -14.62
CA GLU A 708 26.22 1.95 -15.13
C GLU A 708 26.34 3.22 -14.28
N ALA A 709 25.22 3.80 -13.81
CA ALA A 709 25.23 4.97 -12.95
C ALA A 709 25.94 4.71 -11.61
N GLN A 710 25.80 3.51 -11.06
CA GLN A 710 26.53 3.04 -9.89
C GLN A 710 27.98 2.63 -10.19
N ARG A 711 28.44 2.74 -11.44
CA ARG A 711 29.79 2.37 -11.91
C ARG A 711 30.20 0.98 -11.43
N LEU A 712 29.31 0.00 -11.53
CA LEU A 712 29.57 -1.37 -11.07
C LEU A 712 30.43 -2.14 -12.09
N VAL A 713 31.17 -3.13 -11.62
CA VAL A 713 31.98 -4.01 -12.47
C VAL A 713 31.13 -5.20 -12.89
N SER A 714 31.13 -5.58 -14.17
CA SER A 714 30.40 -6.77 -14.64
C SER A 714 30.94 -8.06 -14.02
N LEU A 715 30.06 -9.03 -13.73
CA LEU A 715 30.44 -10.37 -13.26
C LEU A 715 31.45 -11.06 -14.20
N ASP A 716 31.31 -10.92 -15.51
CA ASP A 716 32.23 -11.55 -16.48
C ASP A 716 33.64 -11.01 -16.39
N THR A 717 33.81 -9.71 -16.15
CA THR A 717 35.14 -9.10 -15.95
C THR A 717 35.81 -9.67 -14.71
N LEU A 718 35.05 -9.83 -13.62
CA LEU A 718 35.54 -10.39 -12.35
C LEU A 718 35.90 -11.86 -12.49
N PHE A 719 34.99 -12.69 -13.02
CA PHE A 719 35.19 -14.12 -13.15
C PHE A 719 36.28 -14.45 -14.17
N ALA A 720 36.33 -13.77 -15.32
CA ALA A 720 37.38 -14.00 -16.30
C ALA A 720 38.78 -13.65 -15.77
N LEU A 721 38.90 -12.60 -14.94
CA LEU A 721 40.17 -12.29 -14.29
C LEU A 721 40.52 -13.35 -13.24
N ALA A 722 39.57 -13.71 -12.39
CA ALA A 722 39.75 -14.69 -11.33
C ALA A 722 40.14 -16.07 -11.87
N ASP A 723 39.45 -16.56 -12.90
CA ASP A 723 39.71 -17.86 -13.53
C ASP A 723 41.10 -17.90 -14.17
N ARG A 724 41.54 -16.79 -14.79
CA ARG A 724 42.90 -16.67 -15.34
C ARG A 724 43.97 -16.69 -14.26
N LEU A 725 43.74 -16.01 -13.13
CA LEU A 725 44.65 -16.01 -11.98
C LEU A 725 44.74 -17.41 -11.36
N GLU A 726 43.62 -18.11 -11.20
CA GLU A 726 43.60 -19.47 -10.65
C GLU A 726 44.25 -20.48 -11.61
N ALA A 727 43.95 -20.41 -12.91
CA ALA A 727 44.60 -21.25 -13.92
C ALA A 727 46.12 -21.04 -13.94
N ALA A 728 46.57 -19.80 -13.76
CA ALA A 728 47.98 -19.47 -13.66
C ALA A 728 48.63 -19.99 -12.37
N ALA A 729 47.95 -19.86 -11.23
CA ALA A 729 48.38 -20.48 -9.98
C ALA A 729 48.44 -22.03 -10.07
N GLY A 730 47.60 -22.62 -10.93
CA GLY A 730 47.61 -24.05 -11.27
C GLY A 730 48.69 -24.49 -12.27
N GLY A 731 49.56 -23.57 -12.72
CA GLY A 731 50.68 -23.88 -13.62
C GLY A 731 50.47 -23.50 -15.08
N THR A 732 49.33 -22.90 -15.45
CA THR A 732 49.10 -22.39 -16.81
C THR A 732 49.87 -21.08 -17.02
N LYS A 733 50.39 -20.81 -18.23
CA LYS A 733 51.04 -19.52 -18.50
C LYS A 733 50.01 -18.38 -18.48
N LEU A 734 50.23 -17.37 -17.62
CA LEU A 734 49.38 -16.19 -17.55
C LEU A 734 49.56 -15.29 -18.79
N ASP A 735 48.46 -14.99 -19.48
CA ASP A 735 48.38 -13.93 -20.49
C ASP A 735 48.30 -12.56 -19.78
N VAL A 736 49.47 -12.01 -19.46
CA VAL A 736 49.62 -10.74 -18.73
C VAL A 736 48.92 -9.57 -19.45
N PRO A 737 49.03 -9.38 -20.79
CA PRO A 737 48.25 -8.36 -21.49
C PRO A 737 46.73 -8.48 -21.28
N ALA A 738 46.16 -9.67 -21.40
CA ALA A 738 44.73 -9.87 -21.17
C ALA A 738 44.33 -9.62 -19.71
N ALA A 739 45.12 -10.12 -18.75
CA ALA A 739 44.89 -9.88 -17.32
C ALA A 739 44.96 -8.38 -16.98
N ASN A 740 45.93 -7.65 -17.52
CA ASN A 740 46.07 -6.20 -17.32
C ASN A 740 44.93 -5.38 -17.95
N ARG A 741 44.33 -5.86 -19.06
CA ARG A 741 43.11 -5.26 -19.63
C ARG A 741 41.92 -5.43 -18.69
N LEU A 742 41.68 -6.63 -18.18
CA LEU A 742 40.58 -6.91 -17.23
C LEU A 742 40.77 -6.15 -15.92
N ALA A 743 41.98 -6.17 -15.36
CA ALA A 743 42.36 -5.38 -14.18
C ALA A 743 42.16 -3.88 -14.42
N GLY A 744 42.45 -3.39 -15.62
CA GLY A 744 42.20 -2.01 -16.04
C GLY A 744 40.73 -1.60 -15.91
N ARG A 745 39.83 -2.43 -16.43
CA ARG A 745 38.38 -2.19 -16.37
C ARG A 745 37.85 -2.12 -14.93
N ILE A 746 38.48 -2.84 -14.00
CA ILE A 746 38.14 -2.79 -12.57
C ILE A 746 38.65 -1.48 -11.94
N THR A 747 39.87 -1.04 -12.28
CA THR A 747 40.51 0.16 -11.69
C THR A 747 40.11 1.49 -12.34
N GLU A 748 39.56 1.49 -13.56
CA GLU A 748 39.13 2.71 -14.28
C GLU A 748 37.94 3.46 -13.65
N ILE A 749 37.28 2.87 -12.64
CA ILE A 749 36.18 3.49 -11.90
C ILE A 749 36.75 4.58 -10.96
N GLN A 750 36.86 5.82 -11.46
CA GLN A 750 37.17 6.97 -10.60
C GLN A 750 35.99 7.25 -9.67
N LEU A 751 36.02 6.73 -8.44
CA LEU A 751 35.00 7.02 -7.43
C LEU A 751 35.04 8.52 -7.07
N PRO A 752 33.89 9.23 -6.98
CA PRO A 752 33.87 10.64 -6.60
C PRO A 752 34.57 10.85 -5.26
N ARG A 753 35.30 11.97 -5.09
CA ARG A 753 35.93 12.29 -3.79
C ARG A 753 34.84 12.56 -2.74
N ALA A 754 35.07 12.13 -1.50
CA ALA A 754 34.18 12.43 -0.39
C ALA A 754 34.03 13.94 -0.25
N ALA A 755 32.78 14.44 -0.21
CA ALA A 755 32.48 15.87 -0.14
C ALA A 755 32.85 16.48 1.23
N LEU A 756 32.90 15.66 2.28
CA LEU A 756 33.17 16.08 3.64
C LEU A 756 34.65 15.92 4.01
N SER A 757 35.20 16.91 4.71
CA SER A 757 36.52 16.82 5.33
C SER A 757 36.58 15.67 6.35
N THR A 758 37.79 15.20 6.67
CA THR A 758 37.97 14.13 7.68
C THR A 758 37.37 14.52 9.04
N ARG A 759 37.38 15.81 9.38
CA ARG A 759 36.80 16.34 10.61
C ARG A 759 35.28 16.29 10.60
N GLU A 760 34.64 16.82 9.55
CA GLU A 760 33.18 16.77 9.39
C GLU A 760 32.67 15.32 9.37
N ARG A 761 33.41 14.41 8.73
CA ARG A 761 33.10 12.98 8.75
C ARG A 761 33.13 12.41 10.17
N ALA A 762 34.16 12.70 10.95
CA ALA A 762 34.30 12.20 12.32
C ALA A 762 33.23 12.77 13.28
N GLU A 763 32.88 14.05 13.11
CA GLU A 763 31.83 14.72 13.89
C GLU A 763 30.43 14.19 13.54
N GLN A 764 30.14 13.98 12.25
CA GLN A 764 28.84 13.46 11.78
C GLN A 764 28.64 11.97 12.11
N SER A 765 29.74 11.20 12.22
CA SER A 765 29.68 9.75 12.38
C SER A 765 30.06 9.25 13.79
N GLN A 766 30.24 10.16 14.76
CA GLN A 766 30.61 9.86 16.15
C GLN A 766 31.80 8.89 16.25
N GLY A 767 32.78 9.02 15.36
CA GLY A 767 33.98 8.17 15.31
C GLY A 767 33.87 6.85 14.53
N TYR A 768 32.70 6.46 14.04
CA TYR A 768 32.52 5.28 13.18
C TYR A 768 32.61 5.63 11.69
N TYR A 769 33.54 5.03 10.94
CA TYR A 769 33.77 5.37 9.53
C TYR A 769 33.34 4.24 8.58
N ALA A 770 32.14 4.35 8.00
CA ALA A 770 31.56 3.32 7.12
C ALA A 770 32.23 3.25 5.73
N ASP A 771 32.76 4.36 5.20
CA ASP A 771 33.35 4.38 3.86
C ASP A 771 34.77 3.78 3.79
N ARG A 772 35.25 3.10 4.86
CA ARG A 772 36.53 2.37 4.84
C ARG A 772 36.61 1.37 3.68
N HIS A 773 35.48 0.75 3.34
CA HIS A 773 35.32 -0.13 2.19
C HIS A 773 35.66 0.61 0.88
N VAL A 774 34.98 1.72 0.63
CA VAL A 774 35.17 2.58 -0.55
C VAL A 774 36.61 3.09 -0.67
N ASP A 775 37.22 3.50 0.46
CA ASP A 775 38.61 3.94 0.48
C ASP A 775 39.61 2.81 0.20
N THR A 776 39.29 1.57 0.58
CA THR A 776 40.12 0.40 0.31
C THR A 776 40.09 0.05 -1.17
N GLU A 777 38.90 0.06 -1.79
CA GLU A 777 38.76 -0.15 -3.24
C GLU A 777 39.49 0.93 -4.05
N ARG A 778 39.42 2.20 -3.63
CA ARG A 778 40.16 3.32 -4.27
C ARG A 778 41.68 3.09 -4.32
N ARG A 779 42.24 2.31 -3.39
CA ARG A 779 43.68 2.03 -3.31
C ARG A 779 44.09 0.75 -4.03
N LEU A 780 43.13 -0.01 -4.57
CA LEU A 780 43.38 -1.30 -5.23
C LEU A 780 44.09 -1.08 -6.58
N ASN A 781 45.33 -1.57 -6.69
CA ASN A 781 46.11 -1.55 -7.94
C ASN A 781 46.42 -2.98 -8.41
N LEU A 782 45.46 -3.57 -9.12
CA LEU A 782 45.54 -4.95 -9.60
C LEU A 782 46.65 -5.15 -10.62
N ARG A 783 46.89 -4.18 -11.53
CA ARG A 783 47.97 -4.28 -12.53
C ARG A 783 49.33 -4.40 -11.86
N GLN A 784 49.62 -3.50 -10.91
CA GLN A 784 50.87 -3.53 -10.16
C GLN A 784 51.01 -4.81 -9.33
N ALA A 785 49.90 -5.30 -8.75
CA ALA A 785 49.91 -6.53 -7.98
C ALA A 785 50.25 -7.75 -8.86
N ILE A 786 49.63 -7.87 -10.05
CA ILE A 786 49.87 -8.96 -11.02
C ILE A 786 51.33 -8.96 -11.49
N GLU A 787 51.87 -7.78 -11.83
CA GLU A 787 53.28 -7.64 -12.23
C GLU A 787 54.24 -8.10 -11.12
N ARG A 788 53.95 -7.76 -9.86
CA ARG A 788 54.77 -8.15 -8.70
C ARG A 788 54.63 -9.63 -8.32
N ALA A 789 53.49 -10.25 -8.61
CA ALA A 789 53.25 -11.66 -8.31
C ALA A 789 54.04 -12.59 -9.24
N GLY A 790 54.21 -12.22 -10.52
CA GLY A 790 54.89 -13.05 -11.50
C GLY A 790 54.22 -14.42 -11.62
N ALA A 791 55.01 -15.51 -11.45
CA ALA A 791 54.51 -16.90 -11.49
C ALA A 791 54.26 -17.50 -10.10
N ASP A 792 54.29 -16.70 -9.03
CA ASP A 792 54.09 -17.17 -7.65
C ASP A 792 52.61 -17.58 -7.42
N PRO A 793 52.31 -18.88 -7.23
CA PRO A 793 50.94 -19.36 -7.13
C PRO A 793 50.19 -18.77 -5.92
N GLN A 794 50.88 -18.52 -4.82
CA GLN A 794 50.26 -18.01 -3.60
C GLN A 794 49.85 -16.55 -3.78
N LYS A 795 50.76 -15.72 -4.34
CA LYS A 795 50.46 -14.30 -4.62
C LYS A 795 49.37 -14.14 -5.67
N LEU A 796 49.31 -15.00 -6.68
CA LEU A 796 48.21 -14.98 -7.67
C LEU A 796 46.85 -15.29 -7.02
N ARG A 797 46.81 -16.24 -6.09
CA ARG A 797 45.60 -16.52 -5.29
C ARG A 797 45.26 -15.38 -4.31
N ASP A 798 46.23 -14.67 -3.78
CA ASP A 798 46.00 -13.48 -2.94
C ASP A 798 45.41 -12.32 -3.76
N ILE A 799 45.86 -12.13 -4.99
CA ILE A 799 45.26 -11.15 -5.92
C ILE A 799 43.82 -11.54 -6.22
N ARG A 800 43.54 -12.82 -6.49
CA ARG A 800 42.17 -13.31 -6.68
C ARG A 800 41.31 -13.03 -5.44
N ALA A 801 41.82 -13.28 -4.24
CA ALA A 801 41.15 -12.98 -2.97
C ALA A 801 40.86 -11.47 -2.79
N SER A 802 41.71 -10.59 -3.32
CA SER A 802 41.49 -9.14 -3.26
C SER A 802 40.30 -8.64 -4.11
N LEU A 803 39.68 -9.49 -4.94
CA LEU A 803 38.49 -9.18 -5.72
C LEU A 803 37.18 -9.31 -4.91
N VAL A 804 37.22 -9.86 -3.69
CA VAL A 804 36.03 -10.07 -2.83
C VAL A 804 35.19 -8.79 -2.64
N PRO A 805 35.77 -7.63 -2.25
CA PRO A 805 35.01 -6.39 -2.07
C PRO A 805 34.24 -5.98 -3.34
N VAL A 806 34.89 -6.11 -4.50
CA VAL A 806 34.32 -5.73 -5.80
C VAL A 806 33.22 -6.70 -6.24
N LEU A 807 33.39 -8.00 -5.94
CA LEU A 807 32.35 -9.00 -6.15
C LEU A 807 31.14 -8.73 -5.26
N ARG A 808 31.35 -8.45 -3.96
CA ARG A 808 30.29 -8.04 -3.04
C ARG A 808 29.51 -6.85 -3.58
N ASP A 809 30.19 -5.80 -4.03
CA ASP A 809 29.55 -4.59 -4.55
C ASP A 809 28.72 -4.86 -5.82
N THR A 810 29.22 -5.73 -6.69
CA THR A 810 28.51 -6.14 -7.90
C THR A 810 27.24 -6.92 -7.58
N LEU A 811 27.32 -7.91 -6.67
CA LEU A 811 26.16 -8.72 -6.28
C LEU A 811 25.13 -7.90 -5.49
N VAL A 812 25.57 -7.02 -4.59
CA VAL A 812 24.67 -6.09 -3.87
C VAL A 812 24.05 -5.11 -4.87
N GLY A 813 24.84 -4.57 -5.79
CA GLY A 813 24.38 -3.64 -6.82
C GLY A 813 23.31 -4.21 -7.73
N LEU A 814 23.43 -5.48 -8.15
CA LEU A 814 22.40 -6.17 -8.92
C LEU A 814 21.07 -6.31 -8.14
N ASN A 815 21.11 -6.48 -6.81
CA ASN A 815 19.89 -6.44 -5.99
C ASN A 815 19.27 -5.03 -5.95
N TYR A 816 20.09 -3.99 -5.84
CA TYR A 816 19.63 -2.60 -5.92
C TYR A 816 19.02 -2.26 -7.28
N VAL A 817 19.61 -2.77 -8.36
CA VAL A 817 19.09 -2.61 -9.73
C VAL A 817 17.71 -3.26 -9.87
N HIS A 818 17.52 -4.47 -9.36
CA HIS A 818 16.22 -5.15 -9.41
C HIS A 818 15.13 -4.42 -8.61
N TYR A 819 15.48 -3.91 -7.43
CA TYR A 819 14.57 -3.18 -6.54
C TYR A 819 14.61 -1.67 -6.71
N ALA A 820 15.15 -1.17 -7.83
CA ALA A 820 15.21 0.25 -8.11
C ALA A 820 13.79 0.83 -8.10
N PRO A 821 13.52 1.87 -7.28
CA PRO A 821 12.20 2.48 -7.23
C PRO A 821 11.91 3.26 -8.53
N PRO A 822 10.64 3.57 -8.85
CA PRO A 822 10.30 4.41 -9.99
C PRO A 822 11.11 5.71 -9.97
N GLY A 823 11.73 6.07 -11.08
CA GLY A 823 12.63 7.23 -11.17
C GLY A 823 14.06 6.99 -10.69
N ALA A 824 14.26 6.16 -9.66
CA ALA A 824 15.54 5.73 -9.09
C ALA A 824 16.55 6.89 -8.83
N GLN A 825 16.06 8.06 -8.44
CA GLN A 825 16.88 9.26 -8.27
C GLN A 825 17.96 9.08 -7.22
N VAL A 826 17.70 8.32 -6.15
CA VAL A 826 18.74 7.98 -5.16
C VAL A 826 19.94 7.24 -5.78
N LEU A 827 19.69 6.42 -6.80
CA LEU A 827 20.72 5.63 -7.51
C LEU A 827 21.38 6.42 -8.65
N PHE A 828 20.70 7.41 -9.24
CA PHE A 828 21.30 8.24 -10.28
C PHE A 828 22.13 9.40 -9.72
N THR A 829 21.75 9.94 -8.55
CA THR A 829 22.41 11.12 -7.96
C THR A 829 23.68 10.77 -7.20
N ASN A 830 23.76 9.58 -6.59
CA ASN A 830 24.93 9.13 -5.83
C ASN A 830 25.53 7.84 -6.43
N PRO A 831 26.61 7.93 -7.23
CA PRO A 831 27.21 6.77 -7.91
C PRO A 831 27.98 5.81 -6.97
N ALA A 832 28.11 6.14 -5.68
CA ALA A 832 28.75 5.30 -4.66
C ALA A 832 27.74 4.71 -3.67
N PHE A 833 26.44 4.90 -3.89
CA PHE A 833 25.40 4.56 -2.92
C PHE A 833 25.35 3.06 -2.58
N VAL A 834 25.45 2.19 -3.60
CA VAL A 834 25.53 0.73 -3.41
C VAL A 834 26.74 0.35 -2.56
N ARG A 835 27.91 0.89 -2.90
CA ARG A 835 29.17 0.57 -2.21
C ARG A 835 29.15 1.01 -0.75
N GLY A 836 28.47 2.13 -0.48
CA GLY A 836 28.27 2.70 0.85
C GLY A 836 27.29 1.94 1.76
N HIS A 837 26.68 0.83 1.30
CA HIS A 837 25.85 -0.01 2.16
C HIS A 837 26.67 -0.55 3.34
N ASP A 838 26.19 -0.33 4.56
CA ASP A 838 26.87 -0.69 5.80
C ASP A 838 26.29 -1.96 6.45
N PHE A 839 26.92 -3.11 6.16
CA PHE A 839 26.54 -4.42 6.71
C PHE A 839 26.99 -4.63 8.16
N TYR A 840 27.70 -3.70 8.80
CA TYR A 840 28.20 -3.93 10.15
C TYR A 840 27.41 -3.12 11.19
N GLY A 841 27.19 -1.82 10.94
CA GLY A 841 26.69 -0.90 11.96
C GLY A 841 27.80 -0.47 12.93
N THR A 842 27.50 -0.23 14.20
CA THR A 842 28.53 0.17 15.18
C THR A 842 28.87 -0.97 16.14
N ALA A 843 29.98 -0.87 16.87
CA ALA A 843 30.35 -1.90 17.85
C ALA A 843 29.29 -2.10 18.94
N ASP A 844 28.62 -1.03 19.35
CA ASP A 844 27.53 -1.07 20.34
C ASP A 844 26.19 -1.55 19.74
N HIS A 845 26.04 -1.43 18.42
CA HIS A 845 24.81 -1.77 17.70
C HIS A 845 25.16 -2.47 16.38
N ILE A 846 25.50 -3.76 16.45
CA ILE A 846 25.78 -4.60 15.27
C ILE A 846 24.47 -4.86 14.52
N ARG A 847 24.46 -4.61 13.20
CA ARG A 847 23.26 -4.67 12.36
C ARG A 847 23.29 -5.72 11.25
N THR A 848 24.35 -6.53 11.17
CA THR A 848 24.61 -7.44 10.03
C THR A 848 23.44 -8.29 9.56
N TRP A 849 22.58 -8.73 10.47
CA TRP A 849 21.43 -9.58 10.17
C TRP A 849 20.08 -8.93 10.51
N GLN A 850 20.09 -7.64 10.88
CA GLN A 850 18.88 -6.85 11.10
C GLN A 850 18.29 -6.36 9.77
N ALA A 851 17.03 -5.91 9.77
CA ALA A 851 16.42 -5.34 8.56
C ALA A 851 17.23 -4.13 8.04
N THR A 852 17.25 -3.93 6.72
CA THR A 852 17.84 -2.75 6.09
C THR A 852 17.09 -1.51 6.55
N GLU A 853 17.84 -0.53 7.05
CA GLU A 853 17.32 0.77 7.47
C GLU A 853 18.08 1.90 6.79
N VAL A 854 17.38 3.02 6.60
CA VAL A 854 17.97 4.28 6.14
C VAL A 854 18.69 4.93 7.32
N MET A 855 19.97 5.26 7.15
CA MET A 855 20.80 5.90 8.17
C MET A 855 21.32 7.25 7.69
N GLY A 856 21.25 8.26 8.55
CA GLY A 856 21.69 9.63 8.26
C GLY A 856 20.66 10.47 7.49
N THR A 857 20.94 11.76 7.33
CA THR A 857 20.11 12.74 6.61
C THR A 857 20.96 13.47 5.56
N GLY A 858 20.32 14.03 4.52
CA GLY A 858 21.01 14.82 3.47
C GLY A 858 20.94 14.24 2.04
N TRP A 859 19.78 13.73 1.63
CA TRP A 859 19.48 13.24 0.28
C TRP A 859 19.24 14.44 -0.66
N PRO A 860 20.28 15.09 -1.24
CA PRO A 860 21.14 14.57 -2.32
C PRO A 860 22.63 14.92 -2.19
N ALA A 861 23.09 15.41 -1.03
CA ALA A 861 24.49 15.73 -0.79
C ALA A 861 25.26 14.42 -0.56
N ASN A 862 26.26 14.17 -1.42
CA ASN A 862 27.05 12.94 -1.59
C ASN A 862 27.81 12.36 -0.35
N ALA A 863 27.33 12.52 0.88
CA ALA A 863 28.03 12.05 2.07
C ALA A 863 27.17 11.82 3.35
N GLY A 864 25.87 12.14 3.36
CA GLY A 864 25.08 12.11 4.61
C GLY A 864 24.23 10.85 4.85
N GLY A 865 23.63 10.29 3.79
CA GLY A 865 22.69 9.17 3.86
C GLY A 865 23.23 7.86 3.28
N ARG A 866 23.01 6.74 3.98
CA ARG A 866 23.34 5.38 3.51
C ARG A 866 22.31 4.36 3.97
N LEU A 867 22.35 3.15 3.40
CA LEU A 867 21.61 2.01 3.95
C LEU A 867 22.52 1.21 4.89
N SER A 868 21.95 0.69 5.98
CA SER A 868 22.65 -0.16 6.93
C SER A 868 21.79 -1.34 7.34
N GLY A 869 22.42 -2.48 7.62
CA GLY A 869 21.76 -3.71 8.02
C GLY A 869 22.01 -4.85 7.03
N SER A 870 21.15 -5.86 7.05
CA SER A 870 21.12 -6.90 6.03
C SER A 870 20.49 -6.40 4.73
N LEU A 871 20.37 -7.25 3.70
CA LEU A 871 19.54 -6.97 2.51
C LEU A 871 18.04 -7.28 2.69
N ILE A 872 17.63 -7.81 3.85
CA ILE A 872 16.21 -7.99 4.16
C ILE A 872 15.57 -6.62 4.33
N SER A 873 14.49 -6.36 3.60
CA SER A 873 13.85 -5.04 3.53
C SER A 873 14.57 -3.98 2.71
N LEU A 874 15.55 -4.37 1.89
CA LEU A 874 16.15 -3.49 0.89
C LEU A 874 15.11 -2.74 0.04
N PRO A 875 14.03 -3.37 -0.49
CA PRO A 875 13.04 -2.65 -1.30
C PRO A 875 12.38 -1.49 -0.54
N TYR A 876 12.05 -1.70 0.73
CA TYR A 876 11.42 -0.68 1.57
C TYR A 876 12.41 0.44 1.91
N ALA A 877 13.66 0.11 2.24
CA ALA A 877 14.69 1.10 2.53
C ALA A 877 15.03 1.97 1.30
N LEU A 878 15.08 1.37 0.11
CA LEU A 878 15.25 2.12 -1.15
C LEU A 878 14.06 3.05 -1.41
N ALA A 879 12.83 2.57 -1.23
CA ALA A 879 11.64 3.38 -1.39
C ALA A 879 11.56 4.53 -0.37
N ALA A 880 11.96 4.28 0.88
CA ALA A 880 12.04 5.29 1.95
C ALA A 880 13.13 6.35 1.69
N ALA A 881 14.20 6.00 0.98
CA ALA A 881 15.17 6.97 0.50
C ALA A 881 14.63 7.77 -0.70
N GLU A 882 14.01 7.09 -1.66
CA GLU A 882 13.47 7.68 -2.89
C GLU A 882 12.33 8.67 -2.64
N GLN A 883 11.51 8.47 -1.60
CA GLN A 883 10.36 9.35 -1.32
C GLN A 883 10.75 10.84 -1.20
N ASN A 884 12.00 11.14 -0.80
CA ASN A 884 12.50 12.51 -0.67
C ASN A 884 12.76 13.20 -2.03
N PHE A 885 12.75 12.43 -3.12
CA PHE A 885 12.90 12.91 -4.50
C PHE A 885 11.55 13.07 -5.22
N LEU A 886 10.46 12.58 -4.63
CA LEU A 886 9.12 12.72 -5.21
C LEU A 886 8.56 14.11 -4.87
N ILE A 887 8.16 14.85 -5.91
CA ILE A 887 7.65 16.21 -5.78
C ILE A 887 6.13 16.19 -5.90
N PRO A 888 5.37 16.51 -4.85
CA PRO A 888 3.93 16.61 -4.94
C PRO A 888 3.49 17.70 -5.93
N THR A 889 2.44 17.41 -6.68
CA THR A 889 1.84 18.34 -7.66
C THR A 889 1.11 19.51 -7.01
N ARG A 890 0.76 19.41 -5.73
CA ARG A 890 0.10 20.45 -4.92
C ARG A 890 1.06 20.98 -3.88
N GLU A 891 1.09 22.30 -3.70
CA GLU A 891 1.82 22.93 -2.59
C GLU A 891 1.29 22.42 -1.24
N GLN A 892 2.18 22.23 -0.26
CA GLN A 892 1.85 21.79 1.12
C GLN A 892 1.25 20.37 1.26
N ALA A 893 1.33 19.53 0.22
CA ALA A 893 0.92 18.13 0.35
C ALA A 893 1.78 17.37 1.36
N LEU A 894 1.13 16.62 2.26
CA LEU A 894 1.80 15.74 3.21
C LEU A 894 2.41 14.52 2.48
N ILE A 895 3.72 14.32 2.58
CA ILE A 895 4.36 13.05 2.17
C ILE A 895 4.21 12.04 3.31
N TRP A 896 3.55 10.91 3.05
CA TRP A 896 3.27 9.90 4.07
C TRP A 896 4.45 8.93 4.22
N GLY A 897 5.24 9.13 5.29
CA GLY A 897 6.55 8.52 5.48
C GLY A 897 6.64 6.99 5.45
N ASP A 898 5.59 6.23 5.77
CA ASP A 898 5.57 4.76 5.58
C ASP A 898 4.66 4.31 4.44
N LEU A 899 3.59 5.06 4.14
CA LEU A 899 2.67 4.68 3.07
C LEU A 899 3.31 4.79 1.69
N VAL A 900 4.02 5.89 1.41
CA VAL A 900 4.67 6.08 0.12
C VAL A 900 5.69 4.98 -0.15
N PRO A 901 6.61 4.64 0.79
CA PRO A 901 7.51 3.51 0.62
C PRO A 901 6.77 2.19 0.38
N GLN A 902 5.71 1.91 1.13
CA GLN A 902 4.92 0.68 0.96
C GLN A 902 4.20 0.61 -0.39
N MET A 903 3.69 1.74 -0.92
CA MET A 903 3.10 1.81 -2.25
C MET A 903 4.13 1.51 -3.34
N ILE A 904 5.33 2.11 -3.24
CA ILE A 904 6.44 1.85 -4.17
C ILE A 904 6.86 0.37 -4.10
N VAL A 905 7.02 -0.19 -2.90
CA VAL A 905 7.34 -1.61 -2.70
C VAL A 905 6.28 -2.50 -3.36
N SER A 906 5.00 -2.14 -3.24
CA SER A 906 3.88 -2.86 -3.88
C SER A 906 3.92 -2.80 -5.40
N ALA A 907 4.62 -1.85 -6.00
CA ALA A 907 4.78 -1.71 -7.45
C ALA A 907 6.07 -2.36 -8.00
N VAL A 908 7.07 -2.58 -7.15
CA VAL A 908 8.42 -3.04 -7.55
C VAL A 908 8.66 -4.51 -7.22
N VAL A 909 8.14 -5.00 -6.08
CA VAL A 909 8.36 -6.38 -5.62
C VAL A 909 7.59 -7.41 -6.47
N PRO A 910 6.28 -7.23 -6.77
CA PRO A 910 5.58 -8.10 -7.71
C PRO A 910 6.10 -7.91 -9.13
N ARG A 911 6.09 -9.00 -9.92
CA ARG A 911 6.35 -8.97 -11.37
C ARG A 911 5.24 -9.73 -12.08
N TRP A 912 4.78 -9.22 -13.22
CA TRP A 912 3.57 -9.71 -13.89
C TRP A 912 3.85 -10.52 -15.15
N TRP A 913 5.05 -11.12 -15.25
CA TRP A 913 5.44 -11.95 -16.39
C TRP A 913 4.60 -13.22 -16.56
N GLU A 914 4.11 -13.76 -15.43
CA GLU A 914 3.28 -14.97 -15.40
C GLU A 914 1.78 -14.66 -15.37
N VAL A 915 1.39 -13.38 -15.35
CA VAL A 915 -0.02 -13.01 -15.38
C VAL A 915 -0.59 -13.31 -16.75
N THR A 916 -1.70 -14.05 -16.77
CA THR A 916 -2.41 -14.41 -18.00
C THR A 916 -3.43 -13.32 -18.38
N PRO A 917 -3.81 -13.21 -19.67
CA PRO A 917 -4.93 -12.36 -20.08
C PRO A 917 -6.21 -12.66 -19.30
N ASN A 918 -6.49 -13.94 -19.00
CA ASN A 918 -7.64 -14.35 -18.18
C ASN A 918 -7.61 -13.75 -16.79
N GLN A 919 -6.46 -13.74 -16.12
CA GLN A 919 -6.33 -13.16 -14.78
C GLN A 919 -6.54 -11.64 -14.80
N LEU A 920 -6.04 -10.95 -15.83
CA LEU A 920 -6.24 -9.52 -15.99
C LEU A 920 -7.72 -9.19 -16.23
N HIS A 921 -8.35 -9.90 -17.16
CA HIS A 921 -9.76 -9.75 -17.48
C HIS A 921 -10.68 -10.14 -16.32
N TRP A 922 -10.30 -11.16 -15.55
CA TRP A 922 -11.01 -11.55 -14.33
C TRP A 922 -11.10 -10.39 -13.33
N ILE A 923 -10.02 -9.64 -13.12
CA ILE A 923 -10.05 -8.46 -12.25
C ILE A 923 -10.94 -7.36 -12.86
N GLY A 924 -10.80 -7.09 -14.16
CA GLY A 924 -11.65 -6.12 -14.88
C GLY A 924 -13.15 -6.41 -14.73
N LEU A 925 -13.57 -7.64 -15.00
CA LEU A 925 -14.94 -8.10 -14.85
C LEU A 925 -15.46 -8.03 -13.41
N ASN A 926 -14.63 -8.36 -12.41
CA ASN A 926 -15.04 -8.22 -11.01
C ASN A 926 -15.31 -6.74 -10.66
N MET A 927 -14.49 -5.80 -11.15
CA MET A 927 -14.73 -4.37 -10.93
C MET A 927 -15.98 -3.88 -11.67
N ALA A 928 -16.20 -4.33 -12.91
CA ALA A 928 -17.41 -4.00 -13.68
C ALA A 928 -18.68 -4.52 -12.97
N TYR A 929 -18.60 -5.75 -12.44
CA TYR A 929 -19.71 -6.35 -11.69
C TYR A 929 -19.95 -5.64 -10.36
N ALA A 930 -18.90 -5.22 -9.65
CA ALA A 930 -19.04 -4.42 -8.45
C ALA A 930 -19.72 -3.07 -8.72
N ASP A 931 -19.37 -2.37 -9.80
CA ASP A 931 -20.06 -1.13 -10.21
C ASP A 931 -21.56 -1.39 -10.47
N SER A 932 -21.89 -2.50 -11.15
CA SER A 932 -23.28 -2.93 -11.37
C SER A 932 -23.99 -3.28 -10.05
N LEU A 933 -23.31 -3.91 -9.09
CA LEU A 933 -23.88 -4.20 -7.77
C LEU A 933 -24.22 -2.92 -6.99
N LEU A 934 -23.37 -1.90 -7.05
CA LEU A 934 -23.66 -0.60 -6.43
C LEU A 934 -24.87 0.06 -7.12
N ALA A 935 -24.92 0.07 -8.45
CA ALA A 935 -26.06 0.62 -9.19
C ALA A 935 -27.37 -0.11 -8.88
N ARG A 936 -27.34 -1.45 -8.83
CA ARG A 936 -28.51 -2.26 -8.46
C ARG A 936 -28.93 -2.07 -7.01
N SER A 937 -27.98 -1.86 -6.10
CA SER A 937 -28.29 -1.55 -4.69
C SER A 937 -29.02 -0.22 -4.51
N ALA A 938 -28.81 0.72 -5.42
CA ALA A 938 -29.58 1.97 -5.46
C ALA A 938 -31.01 1.77 -5.99
N LEU A 939 -31.26 0.71 -6.76
CA LEU A 939 -32.55 0.41 -7.39
C LEU A 939 -33.38 -0.64 -6.64
N ASP A 940 -32.74 -1.54 -5.91
CA ASP A 940 -33.34 -2.70 -5.23
C ASP A 940 -32.78 -2.83 -3.80
N GLU A 941 -33.68 -2.71 -2.83
CA GLU A 941 -33.36 -2.82 -1.40
C GLU A 941 -32.83 -4.21 -1.00
N GLY A 942 -33.36 -5.29 -1.58
CA GLY A 942 -32.89 -6.64 -1.30
C GLY A 942 -31.49 -6.88 -1.84
N VAL A 943 -31.12 -6.26 -2.96
CA VAL A 943 -29.71 -6.25 -3.44
C VAL A 943 -28.84 -5.46 -2.48
N ARG A 944 -29.30 -4.27 -2.05
CA ARG A 944 -28.57 -3.41 -1.10
C ARG A 944 -28.25 -4.13 0.21
N GLU A 945 -29.22 -4.84 0.79
CA GLU A 945 -29.02 -5.63 2.01
C GLU A 945 -27.96 -6.73 1.83
N ARG A 946 -27.97 -7.44 0.71
CA ARG A 946 -26.96 -8.46 0.40
C ARG A 946 -25.56 -7.86 0.23
N VAL A 947 -25.45 -6.74 -0.47
CA VAL A 947 -24.18 -6.01 -0.64
C VAL A 947 -23.65 -5.53 0.71
N ARG A 948 -24.50 -4.89 1.53
CA ARG A 948 -24.16 -4.46 2.89
C ARG A 948 -23.66 -5.62 3.75
N SER A 949 -24.38 -6.75 3.77
CA SER A 949 -23.99 -7.92 4.56
C SER A 949 -22.62 -8.49 4.18
N VAL A 950 -22.20 -8.36 2.92
CA VAL A 950 -20.87 -8.79 2.49
C VAL A 950 -19.81 -7.75 2.86
N MET A 951 -20.07 -6.49 2.55
CA MET A 951 -19.13 -5.38 2.76
C MET A 951 -18.89 -5.07 4.24
N ASP A 952 -19.85 -5.34 5.13
CA ASP A 952 -19.70 -5.23 6.59
C ASP A 952 -18.44 -5.94 7.10
N ARG A 953 -17.98 -7.03 6.47
CA ARG A 953 -16.76 -7.76 6.87
C ARG A 953 -15.47 -7.00 6.54
N TYR A 954 -15.48 -6.18 5.50
CA TYR A 954 -14.30 -5.55 4.92
C TYR A 954 -14.23 -4.04 5.16
N MET A 955 -15.33 -3.45 5.61
CA MET A 955 -15.50 -2.03 5.81
C MET A 955 -15.72 -1.66 7.28
N PRO A 956 -15.20 -0.51 7.77
CA PRO A 956 -15.62 0.05 9.06
C PRO A 956 -17.11 0.46 9.06
N PRO A 957 -17.84 0.33 10.19
CA PRO A 957 -19.28 0.62 10.28
C PRO A 957 -19.67 1.99 9.74
N ALA A 958 -18.93 3.05 10.13
CA ALA A 958 -19.23 4.42 9.70
C ALA A 958 -19.22 4.60 8.18
N ARG A 959 -18.22 4.01 7.50
CA ARG A 959 -18.12 4.07 6.04
C ARG A 959 -19.22 3.25 5.38
N MET A 960 -19.55 2.09 5.94
CA MET A 960 -20.62 1.26 5.38
C MET A 960 -21.97 1.96 5.50
N LYS A 961 -22.26 2.63 6.61
CA LYS A 961 -23.47 3.44 6.74
C LYS A 961 -23.50 4.62 5.76
N LYS A 962 -22.37 5.29 5.55
CA LYS A 962 -22.26 6.37 4.54
C LYS A 962 -22.60 5.82 3.15
N VAL A 963 -22.02 4.69 2.75
CA VAL A 963 -22.30 4.02 1.48
C VAL A 963 -23.78 3.61 1.39
N ASP A 964 -24.33 2.97 2.43
CA ASP A 964 -25.74 2.53 2.46
C ASP A 964 -26.71 3.70 2.29
N ARG A 965 -26.47 4.83 2.97
CA ARG A 965 -27.28 6.06 2.82
C ARG A 965 -27.18 6.67 1.42
N LEU A 966 -25.99 6.72 0.83
CA LEU A 966 -25.79 7.23 -0.53
C LEU A 966 -26.51 6.35 -1.55
N LEU A 967 -26.40 5.03 -1.44
CA LEU A 967 -27.12 4.09 -2.27
C LEU A 967 -28.65 4.20 -2.08
N ALA A 968 -29.12 4.31 -0.83
CA ALA A 968 -30.53 4.51 -0.53
C ALA A 968 -31.08 5.85 -1.06
N ALA A 969 -30.22 6.85 -1.32
CA ALA A 969 -30.59 8.11 -1.97
C ALA A 969 -30.46 8.07 -3.51
N GLY A 970 -30.01 6.95 -4.07
CA GLY A 970 -29.73 6.82 -5.51
C GLY A 970 -28.41 7.45 -5.96
N ASP A 971 -27.54 7.88 -5.05
CA ASP A 971 -26.23 8.47 -5.36
C ASP A 971 -25.13 7.38 -5.45
N VAL A 972 -25.12 6.69 -6.59
CA VAL A 972 -24.15 5.62 -6.87
C VAL A 972 -22.73 6.17 -7.01
N ARG A 973 -22.56 7.37 -7.57
CA ARG A 973 -21.25 7.98 -7.74
C ARG A 973 -20.62 8.32 -6.40
N GLY A 974 -21.36 9.02 -5.53
CA GLY A 974 -20.92 9.33 -4.17
C GLY A 974 -20.66 8.05 -3.37
N ALA A 975 -21.51 7.03 -3.49
CA ALA A 975 -21.27 5.73 -2.86
C ALA A 975 -19.95 5.11 -3.33
N SER A 976 -19.70 5.09 -4.65
CA SER A 976 -18.46 4.55 -5.20
C SER A 976 -17.23 5.25 -4.64
N GLU A 977 -17.26 6.57 -4.44
CA GLU A 977 -16.16 7.37 -3.87
C GLU A 977 -15.81 7.00 -2.43
N ASN A 978 -16.67 6.20 -1.78
CA ASN A 978 -16.47 5.68 -0.43
C ASN A 978 -16.18 4.17 -0.39
N VAL A 979 -16.00 3.52 -1.54
CA VAL A 979 -15.67 2.09 -1.64
C VAL A 979 -14.31 1.91 -2.32
N VAL A 980 -13.40 1.15 -1.67
CA VAL A 980 -12.07 0.92 -2.23
C VAL A 980 -12.04 -0.31 -3.16
N PRO A 981 -11.14 -0.35 -4.17
CA PRO A 981 -11.05 -1.46 -5.12
C PRO A 981 -10.96 -2.87 -4.51
N ALA A 982 -10.26 -3.02 -3.38
CA ALA A 982 -10.20 -4.32 -2.69
C ALA A 982 -11.59 -4.78 -2.19
N GLU A 983 -12.40 -3.87 -1.67
CA GLU A 983 -13.77 -4.16 -1.22
C GLU A 983 -14.70 -4.47 -2.39
N MET A 984 -14.55 -3.74 -3.50
CA MET A 984 -15.27 -4.03 -4.76
C MET A 984 -14.98 -5.46 -5.23
N TYR A 985 -13.70 -5.83 -5.29
CA TYR A 985 -13.27 -7.17 -5.70
C TYR A 985 -13.84 -8.27 -4.79
N LEU A 986 -13.76 -8.08 -3.47
CA LEU A 986 -14.25 -9.07 -2.51
C LEU A 986 -15.79 -9.22 -2.58
N ALA A 987 -16.52 -8.11 -2.68
CA ALA A 987 -17.97 -8.13 -2.82
C ALA A 987 -18.40 -8.81 -4.13
N ALA A 988 -17.76 -8.46 -5.25
CA ALA A 988 -18.01 -9.07 -6.56
C ALA A 988 -17.76 -10.58 -6.53
N ARG A 989 -16.60 -11.01 -6.03
CA ARG A 989 -16.21 -12.42 -5.97
C ARG A 989 -17.20 -13.27 -5.19
N GLU A 990 -17.69 -12.76 -4.05
CA GLU A 990 -18.65 -13.51 -3.22
C GLU A 990 -20.06 -13.54 -3.81
N LEU A 991 -20.54 -12.40 -4.34
CA LEU A 991 -21.92 -12.30 -4.81
C LEU A 991 -22.12 -12.89 -6.22
N ALA A 992 -21.09 -12.90 -7.07
CA ALA A 992 -21.18 -13.42 -8.44
C ALA A 992 -21.56 -14.90 -8.49
N ALA A 993 -21.17 -15.69 -7.48
CA ALA A 993 -21.49 -17.11 -7.41
C ALA A 993 -23.02 -17.34 -7.39
N ALA A 994 -23.76 -16.49 -6.68
CA ALA A 994 -25.20 -16.64 -6.45
C ALA A 994 -26.08 -15.83 -7.43
N ASP A 995 -25.60 -14.72 -8.01
CA ASP A 995 -26.40 -13.86 -8.89
C ASP A 995 -26.65 -14.51 -10.26
N ARG A 996 -27.88 -14.95 -10.54
CA ARG A 996 -28.27 -15.57 -11.82
C ARG A 996 -28.80 -14.58 -12.86
N ASP A 997 -29.06 -13.35 -12.45
CA ASP A 997 -29.73 -12.34 -13.28
C ASP A 997 -28.71 -11.44 -14.01
N SER A 998 -27.53 -11.21 -13.43
CA SER A 998 -26.46 -10.43 -14.04
C SER A 998 -25.76 -11.16 -15.20
N ALA A 999 -25.62 -10.46 -16.34
CA ALA A 999 -24.78 -10.92 -17.44
C ALA A 999 -23.29 -10.96 -17.04
N LEU A 1000 -22.81 -9.95 -16.31
CA LEU A 1000 -21.44 -9.90 -15.79
C LEU A 1000 -21.14 -11.05 -14.83
N ALA A 1001 -22.07 -11.39 -13.91
CA ALA A 1001 -21.90 -12.54 -13.02
C ALA A 1001 -21.89 -13.87 -13.78
N ARG A 1002 -22.63 -13.97 -14.88
CA ARG A 1002 -22.59 -15.14 -15.77
C ARG A 1002 -21.24 -15.27 -16.46
N GLU A 1003 -20.68 -14.16 -16.96
CA GLU A 1003 -19.36 -14.15 -17.58
C GLU A 1003 -18.27 -14.54 -16.59
N LEU A 1004 -18.29 -13.97 -15.38
CA LEU A 1004 -17.40 -14.37 -14.28
C LEU A 1004 -17.46 -15.88 -14.04
N ARG A 1005 -18.66 -16.47 -13.89
CA ARG A 1005 -18.77 -17.92 -13.67
C ARG A 1005 -18.26 -18.74 -14.85
N THR A 1006 -18.46 -18.27 -16.08
CA THR A 1006 -17.99 -18.96 -17.29
C THR A 1006 -16.47 -18.96 -17.33
N LEU A 1007 -15.84 -17.80 -17.11
CA LEU A 1007 -14.39 -17.65 -17.07
C LEU A 1007 -13.77 -18.45 -15.93
N ALA A 1008 -14.35 -18.40 -14.72
CA ALA A 1008 -13.91 -19.19 -13.57
C ALA A 1008 -13.98 -20.71 -13.83
N ALA A 1009 -15.00 -21.18 -14.56
CA ALA A 1009 -15.13 -22.58 -14.93
C ALA A 1009 -14.07 -23.00 -15.97
N ALA A 1010 -13.74 -22.12 -16.91
CA ALA A 1010 -12.76 -22.38 -17.96
C ALA A 1010 -11.30 -22.38 -17.46
N ALA A 1011 -10.98 -21.57 -16.44
CA ALA A 1011 -9.61 -21.36 -15.95
C ALA A 1011 -9.49 -21.47 -14.41
N SER A 1012 -10.10 -22.49 -13.81
CA SER A 1012 -10.28 -22.61 -12.35
C SER A 1012 -8.98 -22.58 -11.51
N GLN A 1013 -7.86 -23.10 -12.03
CA GLN A 1013 -6.56 -23.03 -11.35
C GLN A 1013 -5.95 -21.63 -11.41
N GLU A 1014 -5.94 -21.02 -12.60
CA GLU A 1014 -5.40 -19.67 -12.86
C GLU A 1014 -6.16 -18.59 -12.09
N LEU A 1015 -7.47 -18.79 -11.90
CA LEU A 1015 -8.39 -17.83 -11.27
C LEU A 1015 -8.71 -18.17 -9.80
N SER A 1016 -7.96 -19.12 -9.23
CA SER A 1016 -8.08 -19.44 -7.80
C SER A 1016 -7.72 -18.22 -6.93
N ALA A 1017 -8.30 -18.14 -5.73
CA ALA A 1017 -8.01 -17.05 -4.79
C ALA A 1017 -6.51 -16.91 -4.50
N LEU A 1018 -5.78 -18.04 -4.41
CA LEU A 1018 -4.32 -18.05 -4.19
C LEU A 1018 -3.56 -17.50 -5.41
N ALA A 1019 -3.94 -17.90 -6.63
CA ALA A 1019 -3.28 -17.42 -7.85
C ALA A 1019 -3.48 -15.92 -8.04
N ILE A 1020 -4.72 -15.41 -7.88
CA ILE A 1020 -5.01 -13.98 -7.95
C ILE A 1020 -4.32 -13.21 -6.82
N SER A 1021 -4.31 -13.76 -5.60
CA SER A 1021 -3.59 -13.18 -4.46
C SER A 1021 -2.09 -13.03 -4.72
N ARG A 1022 -1.45 -14.00 -5.38
CA ARG A 1022 -0.03 -13.91 -5.76
C ARG A 1022 0.22 -12.92 -6.89
N ALA A 1023 -0.70 -12.80 -7.84
CA ALA A 1023 -0.56 -11.91 -9.00
C ALA A 1023 -0.80 -10.42 -8.65
N PHE A 1024 -1.80 -10.14 -7.81
CA PHE A 1024 -2.27 -8.77 -7.55
C PHE A 1024 -2.36 -8.42 -6.06
N GLY A 1025 -1.83 -9.27 -5.18
CA GLY A 1025 -1.62 -8.95 -3.76
C GLY A 1025 -0.40 -8.05 -3.55
N THR A 1026 -0.16 -7.66 -2.30
CA THR A 1026 0.95 -6.78 -1.94
C THR A 1026 1.83 -7.44 -0.88
N PRO A 1027 3.14 -7.14 -0.82
CA PRO A 1027 4.03 -7.70 0.19
C PRO A 1027 3.69 -7.19 1.59
N LYS A 1028 3.76 -8.07 2.60
CA LYS A 1028 3.28 -7.85 3.97
C LYS A 1028 4.33 -8.19 5.04
N PRO A 1029 5.52 -7.60 5.02
CA PRO A 1029 6.59 -7.96 5.95
C PRO A 1029 6.23 -7.70 7.43
N THR A 1030 5.33 -6.76 7.74
CA THR A 1030 4.84 -6.52 9.10
C THR A 1030 3.64 -7.42 9.43
N LEU A 1031 2.68 -7.55 8.51
CA LEU A 1031 1.42 -8.28 8.73
C LEU A 1031 1.55 -9.80 8.60
N SER A 1032 2.47 -10.31 7.77
CA SER A 1032 2.68 -11.76 7.56
C SER A 1032 4.15 -12.20 7.55
N THR A 1033 5.10 -11.32 7.91
CA THR A 1033 6.54 -11.64 7.90
C THR A 1033 7.02 -12.15 6.53
N SER A 1034 6.40 -11.72 5.43
CA SER A 1034 6.73 -12.20 4.08
C SER A 1034 6.71 -11.07 3.05
N TYR A 1035 7.61 -11.15 2.06
CA TYR A 1035 7.57 -10.31 0.85
C TYR A 1035 6.81 -10.98 -0.30
N GLN A 1036 6.28 -12.18 -0.10
CA GLN A 1036 5.34 -12.78 -1.03
C GLN A 1036 4.11 -11.86 -1.17
N PRO A 1037 3.71 -11.49 -2.40
CA PRO A 1037 2.48 -10.74 -2.60
C PRO A 1037 1.27 -11.56 -2.15
N GLU A 1038 0.46 -10.99 -1.25
CA GLU A 1038 -0.76 -11.63 -0.75
C GLU A 1038 -1.91 -10.62 -0.60
N LEU A 1039 -3.15 -11.11 -0.75
CA LEU A 1039 -4.39 -10.43 -0.40
C LEU A 1039 -4.90 -11.01 0.93
N LEU A 1040 -4.75 -10.26 2.02
CA LEU A 1040 -5.17 -10.69 3.35
C LEU A 1040 -6.68 -10.54 3.58
N SER A 1041 -7.36 -9.75 2.74
CA SER A 1041 -8.81 -9.48 2.85
C SER A 1041 -9.20 -8.90 4.22
N LEU A 1042 -8.33 -8.05 4.76
CA LEU A 1042 -8.52 -7.40 6.05
C LEU A 1042 -9.18 -6.03 5.87
N ARG A 1043 -9.90 -5.58 6.90
CA ARG A 1043 -10.27 -4.16 7.00
C ARG A 1043 -9.00 -3.33 7.06
N THR A 1044 -9.01 -2.14 6.44
CA THR A 1044 -7.90 -1.20 6.57
C THR A 1044 -7.67 -0.86 8.05
N PHE A 1045 -6.42 -0.95 8.49
CA PHE A 1045 -6.04 -0.67 9.86
C PHE A 1045 -5.89 0.84 10.08
N PRO A 1046 -6.15 1.34 11.30
CA PRO A 1046 -5.80 2.71 11.68
C PRO A 1046 -4.28 2.90 11.78
N THR A 1047 -3.82 4.12 12.02
CA THR A 1047 -2.42 4.35 12.42
C THR A 1047 -2.16 3.83 13.84
N LEU A 1048 -1.00 3.21 14.04
CA LEU A 1048 -0.66 2.48 15.27
C LEU A 1048 0.73 2.87 15.79
N MET A 1049 0.90 2.86 17.11
CA MET A 1049 2.16 3.19 17.75
C MET A 1049 3.25 2.17 17.38
N GLY A 1050 4.46 2.67 17.12
CA GLY A 1050 5.61 1.87 16.69
C GLY A 1050 5.62 1.52 15.20
N TYR A 1051 4.50 1.72 14.49
CA TYR A 1051 4.34 1.44 13.06
C TYR A 1051 3.61 2.61 12.40
N SER A 1052 4.17 3.82 12.54
CA SER A 1052 3.62 5.16 12.26
C SER A 1052 2.52 5.23 11.19
N SER A 1053 2.68 4.55 10.06
CA SER A 1053 1.57 4.24 9.14
C SER A 1053 1.73 2.90 8.40
N ARG A 1054 2.78 2.11 8.69
CA ARG A 1054 3.14 0.92 7.91
C ARG A 1054 2.07 -0.18 7.94
N ILE A 1055 1.41 -0.43 9.08
CA ILE A 1055 0.37 -1.47 9.16
C ILE A 1055 -0.88 -1.05 8.36
N MET A 1056 -1.29 0.21 8.46
CA MET A 1056 -2.35 0.76 7.61
C MET A 1056 -1.96 0.62 6.13
N ALA A 1057 -0.73 0.99 5.77
CA ALA A 1057 -0.22 0.89 4.41
C ALA A 1057 -0.17 -0.56 3.90
N GLU A 1058 0.30 -1.50 4.70
CA GLU A 1058 0.29 -2.92 4.37
C GLU A 1058 -1.15 -3.47 4.33
N SER A 1059 -2.13 -2.88 5.02
CA SER A 1059 -3.54 -3.28 4.89
C SER A 1059 -4.24 -2.66 3.66
N TRP A 1060 -3.58 -1.74 2.93
CA TRP A 1060 -4.11 -1.12 1.72
C TRP A 1060 -3.86 -2.01 0.48
N GLU A 1061 -4.86 -2.81 0.12
CA GLU A 1061 -4.74 -3.81 -0.97
C GLU A 1061 -5.28 -3.33 -2.33
N SER A 1062 -5.60 -2.05 -2.45
CA SER A 1062 -6.43 -1.52 -3.54
C SER A 1062 -5.69 -1.18 -4.83
N ASN A 1063 -4.42 -0.75 -4.76
CA ASN A 1063 -3.71 -0.15 -5.91
C ASN A 1063 -3.59 -1.12 -7.10
N LEU A 1064 -3.10 -2.34 -6.84
CA LEU A 1064 -2.82 -3.30 -7.90
C LEU A 1064 -4.11 -3.83 -8.55
N LEU A 1065 -5.16 -4.02 -7.76
CA LEU A 1065 -6.48 -4.40 -8.28
C LEU A 1065 -7.07 -3.31 -9.17
N PHE A 1066 -6.91 -2.04 -8.78
CA PHE A 1066 -7.34 -0.90 -9.60
C PHE A 1066 -6.55 -0.81 -10.91
N TYR A 1067 -5.22 -0.91 -10.86
CA TYR A 1067 -4.38 -0.85 -12.06
C TYR A 1067 -4.56 -2.03 -12.99
N ALA A 1068 -4.80 -3.23 -12.46
CA ALA A 1068 -5.16 -4.39 -13.28
C ALA A 1068 -6.46 -4.17 -14.04
N ALA A 1069 -7.51 -3.66 -13.37
CA ALA A 1069 -8.76 -3.32 -14.05
C ALA A 1069 -8.60 -2.18 -15.06
N LEU A 1070 -7.76 -1.18 -14.77
CA LEU A 1070 -7.45 -0.11 -15.72
C LEU A 1070 -6.68 -0.64 -16.95
N ALA A 1071 -5.75 -1.56 -16.75
CA ALA A 1071 -5.02 -2.19 -17.85
C ALA A 1071 -5.92 -3.07 -18.72
N ASP A 1072 -6.87 -3.79 -18.13
CA ASP A 1072 -7.90 -4.53 -18.86
C ASP A 1072 -8.79 -3.61 -19.71
N GLU A 1073 -9.28 -2.51 -19.11
CA GLU A 1073 -10.07 -1.46 -19.79
C GLU A 1073 -9.33 -0.87 -21.01
N LEU A 1074 -8.01 -0.73 -20.91
CA LEU A 1074 -7.15 -0.19 -21.97
C LEU A 1074 -6.61 -1.26 -22.92
N HIS A 1075 -6.98 -2.53 -22.72
CA HIS A 1075 -6.52 -3.68 -23.49
C HIS A 1075 -4.99 -3.82 -23.54
N LEU A 1076 -4.31 -3.50 -22.43
CA LEU A 1076 -2.87 -3.68 -22.30
C LEU A 1076 -2.53 -5.17 -22.15
N ARG A 1077 -1.36 -5.57 -22.65
CA ARG A 1077 -0.85 -6.92 -22.41
C ARG A 1077 -0.35 -7.03 -20.97
N PRO A 1078 -0.50 -8.20 -20.30
CA PRO A 1078 -0.03 -8.38 -18.91
C PRO A 1078 1.43 -7.99 -18.69
N ALA A 1079 2.31 -8.25 -19.65
CA ALA A 1079 3.72 -7.89 -19.58
C ALA A 1079 3.97 -6.37 -19.42
N GLU A 1080 3.07 -5.52 -19.94
CA GLU A 1080 3.19 -4.06 -19.84
C GLU A 1080 2.96 -3.56 -18.41
N LEU A 1081 2.31 -4.34 -17.54
CA LEU A 1081 2.12 -3.98 -16.13
C LEU A 1081 3.46 -3.74 -15.42
N ASN A 1082 4.53 -4.45 -15.81
CA ASN A 1082 5.86 -4.25 -15.23
C ASN A 1082 6.45 -2.86 -15.47
N LEU A 1083 5.92 -2.12 -16.46
CA LEU A 1083 6.28 -0.72 -16.72
C LEU A 1083 5.22 0.24 -16.18
N ARG A 1084 3.93 -0.07 -16.44
CA ARG A 1084 2.82 0.84 -16.14
C ARG A 1084 2.49 0.94 -14.67
N VAL A 1085 2.57 -0.15 -13.90
CA VAL A 1085 2.26 -0.11 -12.47
C VAL A 1085 3.27 0.76 -11.69
N PRO A 1086 4.60 0.63 -11.89
CA PRO A 1086 5.57 1.58 -11.36
C PRO A 1086 5.28 3.04 -11.74
N GLU A 1087 5.02 3.31 -13.02
CA GLU A 1087 4.71 4.65 -13.55
C GLU A 1087 3.46 5.25 -12.88
N TRP A 1088 2.34 4.51 -12.88
CA TRP A 1088 1.09 4.96 -12.28
C TRP A 1088 1.19 5.14 -10.77
N THR A 1089 1.96 4.28 -10.09
CA THR A 1089 2.21 4.41 -8.65
C THR A 1089 2.94 5.71 -8.33
N GLN A 1090 3.98 6.06 -9.08
CA GLN A 1090 4.68 7.34 -8.92
C GLN A 1090 3.71 8.51 -9.13
N LEU A 1091 2.96 8.50 -10.23
CA LEU A 1091 1.98 9.55 -10.56
C LEU A 1091 0.87 9.68 -9.50
N THR A 1092 0.45 8.59 -8.89
CA THR A 1092 -0.53 8.61 -7.81
C THR A 1092 0.07 9.22 -6.55
N VAL A 1093 1.28 8.80 -6.16
CA VAL A 1093 1.97 9.37 -4.99
C VAL A 1093 2.14 10.88 -5.13
N GLU A 1094 2.58 11.37 -6.29
CA GLU A 1094 2.75 12.80 -6.57
C GLU A 1094 1.42 13.59 -6.57
N ARG A 1095 0.27 12.91 -6.67
CA ARG A 1095 -1.07 13.51 -6.63
C ARG A 1095 -1.80 13.31 -5.29
N ILE A 1096 -1.21 12.60 -4.33
CA ILE A 1096 -1.80 12.48 -2.99
C ILE A 1096 -1.82 13.87 -2.36
N PHE A 1097 -3.01 14.32 -1.99
CA PHE A 1097 -3.21 15.57 -1.29
C PHE A 1097 -4.09 15.35 -0.06
N ALA A 1098 -3.46 14.73 0.92
CA ALA A 1098 -4.07 14.30 2.16
C ALA A 1098 -3.91 15.35 3.26
N THR A 1099 -4.93 15.43 4.11
CA THR A 1099 -4.95 16.33 5.27
C THR A 1099 -4.16 15.77 6.46
N HIS A 1100 -4.19 14.46 6.68
CA HIS A 1100 -3.50 13.77 7.77
C HIS A 1100 -3.18 12.31 7.39
N LEU A 1101 -2.43 11.58 8.23
CA LEU A 1101 -1.94 10.22 7.97
C LEU A 1101 -3.03 9.12 7.93
N GLU A 1102 -4.29 9.48 8.12
CA GLU A 1102 -5.45 8.56 8.05
C GLU A 1102 -6.47 8.96 6.97
N ASP A 1103 -6.16 9.99 6.16
CA ASP A 1103 -6.99 10.45 5.03
C ASP A 1103 -6.85 9.49 3.84
N TRP A 1104 -7.33 8.25 4.03
CA TRP A 1104 -7.44 7.24 2.99
C TRP A 1104 -8.29 7.70 1.78
N PRO A 1105 -9.31 8.58 1.91
CA PRO A 1105 -10.04 9.09 0.74
C PRO A 1105 -9.12 9.84 -0.24
N ALA A 1106 -8.11 10.58 0.25
CA ALA A 1106 -7.14 11.24 -0.62
C ALA A 1106 -6.36 10.25 -1.51
N LEU A 1107 -6.06 9.06 -1.01
CA LEU A 1107 -5.42 8.01 -1.78
C LEU A 1107 -6.33 7.46 -2.88
N LEU A 1108 -7.59 7.18 -2.55
CA LEU A 1108 -8.58 6.73 -3.53
C LEU A 1108 -8.82 7.80 -4.60
N ARG A 1109 -8.92 9.08 -4.22
CA ARG A 1109 -9.02 10.22 -5.15
C ARG A 1109 -7.81 10.28 -6.07
N ALA A 1110 -6.59 10.21 -5.53
CA ALA A 1110 -5.36 10.24 -6.32
C ALA A 1110 -5.28 9.08 -7.34
N LEU A 1111 -5.67 7.85 -6.95
CA LEU A 1111 -5.76 6.71 -7.86
C LEU A 1111 -6.73 6.98 -9.02
N ARG A 1112 -7.93 7.50 -8.71
CA ARG A 1112 -8.96 7.80 -9.71
C ARG A 1112 -8.53 8.89 -10.67
N LEU A 1113 -7.91 9.96 -10.16
CA LEU A 1113 -7.38 11.06 -10.97
C LEU A 1113 -6.32 10.54 -11.96
N VAL A 1114 -5.38 9.71 -11.51
CA VAL A 1114 -4.39 9.08 -12.41
C VAL A 1114 -5.08 8.18 -13.43
N GLY A 1115 -6.03 7.33 -13.01
CA GLY A 1115 -6.77 6.48 -13.92
C GLY A 1115 -7.53 7.28 -15.00
N GLU A 1116 -8.14 8.41 -14.63
CA GLU A 1116 -8.81 9.30 -15.57
C GLU A 1116 -7.83 9.97 -16.54
N ASP A 1117 -6.70 10.48 -16.06
CA ASP A 1117 -5.65 11.03 -16.91
C ASP A 1117 -5.15 10.00 -17.94
N VAL A 1118 -4.96 8.75 -17.52
CA VAL A 1118 -4.53 7.65 -18.39
C VAL A 1118 -5.61 7.34 -19.44
N ARG A 1119 -6.89 7.21 -19.04
CA ARG A 1119 -8.01 7.01 -19.98
C ARG A 1119 -8.08 8.13 -21.00
N GLN A 1120 -7.94 9.39 -20.57
CA GLN A 1120 -7.99 10.55 -21.47
C GLN A 1120 -6.82 10.53 -22.47
N LYS A 1121 -5.61 10.17 -22.04
CA LYS A 1121 -4.45 10.02 -22.92
C LYS A 1121 -4.67 8.90 -23.94
N ALA A 1122 -5.16 7.73 -23.51
CA ALA A 1122 -5.46 6.61 -24.39
C ALA A 1122 -6.51 6.99 -25.45
N ARG A 1123 -7.60 7.65 -25.06
CA ARG A 1123 -8.62 8.14 -26.01
C ARG A 1123 -8.05 9.11 -27.05
N LYS A 1124 -7.19 10.04 -26.63
CA LYS A 1124 -6.52 10.98 -27.56
C LYS A 1124 -5.63 10.24 -28.57
N LEU A 1125 -4.93 9.19 -28.16
CA LEU A 1125 -4.13 8.35 -29.05
C LEU A 1125 -5.00 7.58 -30.04
N THR A 1126 -6.12 7.00 -29.59
CA THR A 1126 -7.08 6.32 -30.47
C THR A 1126 -7.71 7.26 -31.48
N VAL A 1127 -8.02 8.50 -31.09
CA VAL A 1127 -8.54 9.54 -32.00
C VAL A 1127 -7.48 10.00 -32.99
N ALA A 1128 -6.20 10.05 -32.61
CA ALA A 1128 -5.12 10.45 -33.51
C ALA A 1128 -4.72 9.36 -34.53
N GLN A 1129 -5.04 8.09 -34.25
CA GLN A 1129 -4.76 6.94 -35.12
C GLN A 1129 -5.89 6.62 -36.10
N ASN A 1130 -7.11 7.12 -35.85
CA ASN A 1130 -8.27 7.03 -36.73
C ASN A 1130 -8.42 8.31 -37.56
#